data_AF-A0A3D3JP35-F1
#
_entry.id   AF-A0A3D3JP35-F1
#
_cell.length_a   1.000
_cell.length_b   1.000
_cell.length_c   1.000
_cell.angle_alpha   90.00
_cell.angle_beta   90.00
_cell.angle_gamma   90.00
#
_symmetry.space_group_name_H-M   'P 1'
#
loop_
_entity.id
_entity.type
_entity.pdbx_description
1 polymer ?
#
loop_
_entity_poly.entity_id
_entity_poly.type
_entity_poly.pdbx_seq_one_letter_code
_entity_poly.pdbx_strand_id
1 'polypeptide(L)'
;MDAKIREEFFREVIDPLIDSVGPENIHAAHMLEETAGCFATDMREPGDPEDLMDGTGGVYASPYYSGFSGRDMYGGPWMLTLRRHNQDFRRYSNGYDLFKAAIWRGPPRNLFRRWVGQRVQALGNNHFADHLHEKYPGILATTWDSPNYGGNAWSDTPAMMNNLDGFTSNCYSSPVHNYIFARSMKVLDYDKEMEFIGRVSPWLNPDANQRQSALTAIYAVGSNVIGLWHEPNRVYQVDEAWDVTQRVFGTFSRLPVFRHTPDVFYTGGWSPPTPFLKNFDACHAYDAQGVGLGRYKLVLGADHPGLKDYVADGGLAVAFGNCPRFLRDEGILVPGDKPVERSGPYEPDDWWRRELSLAERYELGVKPAPEYAAEAGVRSAAGIVYHVPYGKGKILVLPVTPTNEGRDPDWQRFVYDLIKGLLHTNGMDDVFENHFAPWESGGKYFEITSDDGAVTCYFYYEINQEGPPVQVKGVDVFTGEEDPVLGPGRSSAIVAHVPTKPWEPPPAPDRTKLVKPAEKGARRGLPRLPELPPGHSLGGAKVALEPAPPAKWVSRRRFRGWAVDECRYRLVIRCHPAPAAMDQLLVLSGREFYDLTGLDDLSWKSIRVFTGGREQPIQVDERDGTGQYVPAGNGRLDIDDELVFGVSLQADAPVTVELYYDNKPGMQPEFPDAAVTFEKIDTATADAVLSNGRLTARLKGPARNPDKDGGLENAGPGSITDCSLDGKGFTRIRSHHANLLFGQPFTSGNWTKPELVISGPLRTIVRMHLPETVSRDNAGRTIFEGTVTSTIAMYGKVPVMDIEQQIAYRWSDRKWSATYSFYATVGQALDSQDMLFVPLGGQPQRFSMRDVVRYDRAYLEHRPEAGWMALLDPEEKHGYALFYAKMPEIRENLAWVDYSPRRELTPSVFRWAYGYRMQLRYVNRVMQLDDQITRRFRFVGLTEEDEHAVAAQYSHWGEELTRLARVEVQSRKR
;
A
#
# COMPACT_ATOMS: atom_id res chain seq x y z
N MET A 1 -26.68 -17.04 -8.89
CA MET A 1 -25.70 -17.40 -7.86
C MET A 1 -26.14 -18.72 -7.23
N ASP A 2 -25.21 -19.61 -6.90
CA ASP A 2 -25.52 -20.89 -6.25
C ASP A 2 -25.93 -20.62 -4.78
N ALA A 3 -27.07 -21.17 -4.35
CA ALA A 3 -27.58 -20.92 -3.00
C ALA A 3 -26.64 -21.47 -1.92
N LYS A 4 -26.04 -22.64 -2.17
CA LYS A 4 -25.17 -23.33 -1.23
C LYS A 4 -23.90 -22.54 -0.96
N ILE A 5 -23.25 -22.02 -2.01
CA ILE A 5 -22.02 -21.21 -1.87
C ILE A 5 -22.27 -19.98 -1.01
N ARG A 6 -23.42 -19.32 -1.17
CA ARG A 6 -23.78 -18.14 -0.36
C ARG A 6 -24.01 -18.50 1.10
N GLU A 7 -24.76 -19.57 1.36
CA GLU A 7 -25.03 -20.04 2.71
C GLU A 7 -23.74 -20.43 3.44
N GLU A 8 -22.83 -21.13 2.75
CA GLU A 8 -21.50 -21.48 3.28
C GLU A 8 -20.67 -20.23 3.55
N PHE A 9 -20.63 -19.27 2.62
CA PHE A 9 -19.92 -18.01 2.80
C PHE A 9 -20.41 -17.21 4.02
N PHE A 10 -21.73 -17.05 4.17
CA PHE A 10 -22.27 -16.35 5.33
C PHE A 10 -21.96 -17.08 6.63
N ARG A 11 -22.18 -18.40 6.67
CA ARG A 11 -21.95 -19.22 7.86
C ARG A 11 -20.49 -19.28 8.28
N GLU A 12 -19.56 -19.35 7.33
CA GLU A 12 -18.14 -19.63 7.59
C GLU A 12 -17.29 -18.36 7.65
N VAL A 13 -17.72 -17.25 7.05
CA VAL A 13 -16.94 -16.01 6.97
C VAL A 13 -17.64 -14.85 7.66
N ILE A 14 -18.87 -14.49 7.24
CA ILE A 14 -19.54 -13.28 7.75
C ILE A 14 -19.99 -13.44 9.19
N ASP A 15 -20.65 -14.55 9.48
CA ASP A 15 -21.23 -14.81 10.80
C ASP A 15 -20.18 -14.87 11.90
N PRO A 16 -19.05 -15.61 11.75
CA PRO A 16 -18.02 -15.64 12.78
C PRO A 16 -17.38 -14.27 13.03
N LEU A 17 -17.25 -13.43 11.99
CA LEU A 17 -16.70 -12.08 12.13
C LEU A 17 -17.62 -11.20 12.98
N ILE A 18 -18.90 -11.16 12.65
CA ILE A 18 -19.91 -10.37 13.39
C ILE A 18 -20.04 -10.91 14.83
N ASP A 19 -20.14 -12.22 14.99
CA ASP A 19 -20.28 -12.88 16.29
C ASP A 19 -19.04 -12.65 17.19
N SER A 20 -17.84 -12.55 16.60
CA SER A 20 -16.60 -12.33 17.37
C SER A 20 -16.50 -10.94 18.00
N VAL A 21 -17.09 -9.93 17.38
CA VAL A 21 -17.14 -8.55 17.88
C VAL A 21 -18.32 -8.35 18.84
N GLY A 22 -19.36 -9.18 18.70
CA GLY A 22 -20.65 -9.01 19.36
C GLY A 22 -21.55 -8.11 18.51
N PRO A 23 -22.68 -8.62 17.99
CA PRO A 23 -23.61 -7.85 17.14
C PRO A 23 -24.06 -6.53 17.77
N GLU A 24 -24.21 -6.50 19.10
CA GLU A 24 -24.60 -5.30 19.86
C GLU A 24 -23.56 -4.16 19.82
N ASN A 25 -22.33 -4.46 19.42
CA ASN A 25 -21.24 -3.50 19.29
C ASN A 25 -21.07 -2.98 17.85
N ILE A 26 -21.93 -3.42 16.92
CA ILE A 26 -21.86 -3.09 15.50
C ILE A 26 -23.08 -2.24 15.13
N HIS A 27 -22.83 -1.02 14.62
CA HIS A 27 -23.88 -0.15 14.08
C HIS A 27 -24.28 -0.55 12.66
N ALA A 28 -23.27 -0.78 11.82
CA ALA A 28 -23.47 -1.11 10.41
C ALA A 28 -22.38 -2.08 9.93
N ALA A 29 -22.75 -2.93 8.98
CA ALA A 29 -21.85 -3.82 8.27
C ALA A 29 -22.01 -3.59 6.77
N HIS A 30 -20.87 -3.53 6.07
CA HIS A 30 -20.85 -3.47 4.61
C HIS A 30 -20.13 -4.69 4.06
N MET A 31 -20.65 -5.23 2.96
CA MET A 31 -19.90 -6.22 2.19
C MET A 31 -18.91 -5.48 1.29
N LEU A 32 -17.65 -5.91 1.31
CA LEU A 32 -16.62 -5.36 0.43
C LEU A 32 -16.99 -5.62 -1.03
N GLU A 33 -16.68 -4.67 -1.94
CA GLU A 33 -17.12 -4.76 -3.36
C GLU A 33 -16.60 -6.05 -3.99
N GLU A 34 -15.39 -6.43 -3.58
CA GLU A 34 -14.65 -7.56 -4.12
C GLU A 34 -15.36 -8.87 -3.78
N THR A 35 -15.97 -8.93 -2.60
CA THR A 35 -16.67 -10.08 -2.07
C THR A 35 -17.99 -10.35 -2.79
N ALA A 36 -18.73 -9.31 -3.18
CA ALA A 36 -19.94 -9.46 -3.98
C ALA A 36 -19.63 -10.10 -5.34
N GLY A 37 -18.50 -9.69 -5.94
CA GLY A 37 -17.99 -10.25 -7.19
C GLY A 37 -17.55 -11.72 -7.06
N CYS A 38 -17.01 -12.10 -5.91
CA CYS A 38 -16.60 -13.48 -5.62
C CYS A 38 -17.76 -14.49 -5.69
N PHE A 39 -19.02 -14.05 -5.49
CA PHE A 39 -20.18 -14.94 -5.67
C PHE A 39 -20.41 -15.40 -7.12
N ALA A 40 -19.77 -14.74 -8.10
CA ALA A 40 -19.89 -15.06 -9.51
C ALA A 40 -18.56 -15.38 -10.19
N THR A 41 -17.44 -15.38 -9.47
CA THR A 41 -16.16 -15.85 -10.01
C THR A 41 -15.98 -17.35 -9.81
N ASP A 42 -15.29 -17.99 -10.74
CA ASP A 42 -14.83 -19.36 -10.56
C ASP A 42 -13.69 -19.32 -9.52
N MET A 43 -13.97 -19.63 -8.24
CA MET A 43 -12.93 -20.06 -7.28
C MET A 43 -12.25 -21.25 -7.94
N ARG A 44 -10.95 -21.15 -8.23
CA ARG A 44 -10.32 -22.07 -9.18
C ARG A 44 -10.32 -23.52 -8.68
N GLU A 45 -10.46 -23.77 -7.39
CA GLU A 45 -10.65 -25.11 -6.83
C GLU A 45 -11.58 -25.08 -5.59
N PRO A 46 -12.59 -25.98 -5.49
CA PRO A 46 -13.37 -26.13 -4.27
C PRO A 46 -12.49 -26.70 -3.13
N GLY A 47 -12.25 -25.93 -2.07
CA GLY A 47 -11.65 -26.42 -0.82
C GLY A 47 -10.39 -25.72 -0.33
N ASP A 48 -9.91 -24.66 -1.01
CA ASP A 48 -8.74 -23.89 -0.55
C ASP A 48 -9.16 -22.50 -0.02
N PRO A 49 -9.25 -22.31 1.31
CA PRO A 49 -9.52 -21.01 1.92
C PRO A 49 -8.32 -20.05 1.85
N GLU A 50 -7.11 -20.49 1.50
CA GLU A 50 -5.92 -19.63 1.38
C GLU A 50 -5.85 -18.89 0.03
N ASP A 51 -6.65 -19.32 -0.97
CA ASP A 51 -6.78 -18.67 -2.29
C ASP A 51 -7.50 -17.28 -2.20
N LEU A 52 -8.02 -16.91 -1.02
CA LEU A 52 -8.50 -15.56 -0.69
C LEU A 52 -7.34 -14.55 -0.51
N MET A 53 -6.11 -15.02 -0.31
CA MET A 53 -4.97 -14.22 0.14
C MET A 53 -3.77 -14.24 -0.81
N ASP A 54 -3.93 -14.83 -2.00
CA ASP A 54 -2.82 -15.08 -2.92
C ASP A 54 -2.19 -13.76 -3.39
N GLY A 55 -0.99 -13.49 -2.84
CA GLY A 55 -0.12 -12.30 -2.77
C GLY A 55 0.03 -11.33 -3.95
N THR A 56 -0.77 -11.46 -5.00
CA THR A 56 -0.95 -10.41 -6.00
C THR A 56 -1.83 -9.31 -5.43
N GLY A 57 -1.23 -8.43 -4.60
CA GLY A 57 -1.87 -7.26 -3.96
C GLY A 57 -2.45 -6.20 -4.92
N GLY A 58 -2.98 -6.60 -6.07
CA GLY A 58 -3.76 -5.79 -7.00
C GLY A 58 -4.63 -6.57 -7.99
N VAL A 59 -4.80 -7.90 -7.86
CA VAL A 59 -5.51 -8.70 -8.89
C VAL A 59 -6.85 -9.29 -8.41
N TYR A 60 -7.01 -9.52 -7.11
CA TYR A 60 -8.33 -9.76 -6.47
C TYR A 60 -8.99 -8.50 -5.88
N ALA A 61 -8.34 -7.33 -6.01
CA ALA A 61 -9.00 -6.04 -5.87
C ALA A 61 -10.04 -5.95 -7.01
N SER A 62 -11.19 -6.54 -6.75
CA SER A 62 -12.34 -6.86 -7.59
C SER A 62 -11.96 -7.38 -9.00
N PRO A 63 -12.29 -8.63 -9.36
CA PRO A 63 -12.08 -9.13 -10.73
C PRO A 63 -12.72 -8.23 -11.80
N TYR A 64 -13.62 -7.33 -11.38
CA TYR A 64 -14.35 -6.35 -12.15
C TYR A 64 -13.81 -4.89 -12.03
N TYR A 65 -12.90 -4.59 -11.09
CA TYR A 65 -12.32 -3.26 -10.75
C TYR A 65 -11.39 -2.70 -11.82
N SER A 66 -10.52 -3.55 -12.36
CA SER A 66 -9.38 -3.18 -13.22
C SER A 66 -9.76 -2.77 -14.65
N GLY A 67 -11.04 -2.45 -14.84
CA GLY A 67 -11.66 -2.26 -16.12
C GLY A 67 -11.75 -3.61 -16.82
N PHE A 68 -12.91 -3.90 -17.37
CA PHE A 68 -13.08 -4.95 -18.35
C PHE A 68 -12.27 -4.60 -19.63
N SER A 69 -10.97 -4.38 -19.57
CA SER A 69 -10.11 -3.88 -20.66
C SER A 69 -9.00 -4.87 -21.02
N GLY A 70 -8.55 -5.72 -20.09
CA GLY A 70 -7.60 -6.78 -20.38
C GLY A 70 -8.30 -8.08 -20.77
N ARG A 71 -7.88 -8.73 -21.87
CA ARG A 71 -8.32 -10.08 -22.28
C ARG A 71 -7.98 -11.16 -21.23
N ASP A 72 -7.12 -10.82 -20.27
CA ASP A 72 -6.48 -11.72 -19.29
C ASP A 72 -6.85 -11.38 -17.83
N MET A 73 -7.87 -10.55 -17.59
CA MET A 73 -8.31 -10.17 -16.24
C MET A 73 -9.39 -11.11 -15.67
N TYR A 74 -9.41 -11.27 -14.35
CA TYR A 74 -10.19 -12.28 -13.60
C TYR A 74 -11.71 -12.05 -13.54
N GLY A 75 -12.28 -11.09 -14.28
CA GLY A 75 -13.73 -10.79 -14.32
C GLY A 75 -14.35 -10.68 -15.73
N GLY A 76 -13.68 -11.17 -16.76
CA GLY A 76 -14.18 -11.01 -18.13
C GLY A 76 -15.30 -11.97 -18.55
N PRO A 77 -15.94 -11.72 -19.71
CA PRO A 77 -16.97 -12.60 -20.29
C PRO A 77 -16.46 -14.00 -20.69
N TRP A 78 -15.18 -14.30 -20.46
CA TRP A 78 -14.58 -15.63 -20.64
C TRP A 78 -14.73 -16.55 -19.44
N MET A 79 -15.12 -16.04 -18.26
CA MET A 79 -15.33 -16.86 -17.06
C MET A 79 -16.45 -17.90 -17.25
N LEU A 80 -16.26 -19.11 -16.74
CA LEU A 80 -17.21 -20.20 -16.94
C LEU A 80 -18.49 -19.94 -16.17
N THR A 81 -18.40 -19.48 -14.92
CA THR A 81 -19.55 -19.03 -14.11
C THR A 81 -20.42 -18.00 -14.82
N LEU A 82 -19.84 -16.92 -15.37
CA LEU A 82 -20.59 -15.91 -16.11
C LEU A 82 -21.20 -16.46 -17.41
N ARG A 83 -20.48 -17.34 -18.12
CA ARG A 83 -20.98 -17.97 -19.36
C ARG A 83 -22.20 -18.87 -19.14
N ARG A 84 -22.40 -19.42 -17.94
CA ARG A 84 -23.65 -20.15 -17.60
C ARG A 84 -24.87 -19.24 -17.70
N HIS A 85 -24.68 -17.93 -17.56
CA HIS A 85 -25.73 -16.92 -17.67
C HIS A 85 -25.85 -16.29 -19.07
N ASN A 86 -25.24 -16.88 -20.11
CA ASN A 86 -25.28 -16.31 -21.47
C ASN A 86 -26.70 -16.10 -22.01
N GLN A 87 -27.65 -16.97 -21.69
CA GLN A 87 -29.04 -16.78 -22.12
C GLN A 87 -29.70 -15.57 -21.47
N ASP A 88 -29.42 -15.32 -20.19
CA ASP A 88 -29.90 -14.14 -19.47
C ASP A 88 -29.28 -12.86 -20.06
N PHE A 89 -27.95 -12.87 -20.25
CA PHE A 89 -27.26 -11.76 -20.90
C PHE A 89 -27.78 -11.50 -22.32
N ARG A 90 -28.03 -12.53 -23.13
CA ARG A 90 -28.61 -12.37 -24.48
C ARG A 90 -29.98 -11.72 -24.45
N ARG A 91 -30.83 -12.05 -23.46
CA ARG A 91 -32.13 -11.40 -23.27
C ARG A 91 -31.95 -9.94 -22.87
N TYR A 92 -31.09 -9.68 -21.89
CA TYR A 92 -30.80 -8.34 -21.38
C TYR A 92 -30.25 -7.40 -22.46
N SER A 93 -29.29 -7.91 -23.24
CA SER A 93 -28.53 -7.13 -24.23
C SER A 93 -29.19 -7.09 -25.61
N ASN A 94 -30.40 -7.63 -25.74
CA ASN A 94 -31.13 -7.79 -27.00
C ASN A 94 -30.31 -8.51 -28.10
N GLY A 95 -29.61 -9.58 -27.72
CA GLY A 95 -28.99 -10.53 -28.66
C GLY A 95 -27.48 -10.63 -28.63
N TYR A 96 -26.75 -9.85 -27.83
CA TYR A 96 -25.29 -10.02 -27.70
C TYR A 96 -24.94 -11.29 -26.93
N ASP A 97 -23.93 -12.02 -27.42
CA ASP A 97 -23.54 -13.35 -26.93
C ASP A 97 -22.18 -13.32 -26.23
N LEU A 98 -22.12 -13.70 -24.95
CA LEU A 98 -20.89 -13.74 -24.14
C LEU A 98 -19.77 -14.56 -24.81
N PHE A 99 -20.11 -15.59 -25.58
CA PHE A 99 -19.12 -16.39 -26.30
C PHE A 99 -18.44 -15.62 -27.45
N LYS A 100 -19.03 -14.51 -27.91
CA LYS A 100 -18.47 -13.60 -28.92
C LYS A 100 -17.74 -12.41 -28.30
N ALA A 101 -17.51 -12.39 -27.00
CA ALA A 101 -17.03 -11.19 -26.34
C ALA A 101 -15.59 -10.77 -26.67
N ALA A 102 -14.77 -11.66 -27.22
CA ALA A 102 -13.41 -11.35 -27.65
C ALA A 102 -13.32 -10.28 -28.75
N ILE A 103 -14.44 -9.95 -29.41
CA ILE A 103 -14.52 -8.93 -30.47
C ILE A 103 -15.33 -7.68 -30.06
N TRP A 104 -15.84 -7.62 -28.82
CA TRP A 104 -16.68 -6.49 -28.41
C TRP A 104 -15.88 -5.21 -28.22
N ARG A 105 -16.38 -4.12 -28.81
CA ARG A 105 -15.95 -2.73 -28.57
C ARG A 105 -17.19 -1.83 -28.49
N GLY A 106 -17.14 -0.77 -27.69
CA GLY A 106 -18.24 0.20 -27.60
C GLY A 106 -19.52 -0.38 -26.98
N PRO A 107 -20.71 -0.22 -27.59
CA PRO A 107 -22.01 -0.53 -26.96
C PRO A 107 -22.18 -1.93 -26.34
N PRO A 108 -21.76 -3.05 -26.98
CA PRO A 108 -21.86 -4.38 -26.39
C PRO A 108 -21.06 -4.52 -25.09
N ARG A 109 -19.90 -3.85 -25.02
CA ARG A 109 -19.06 -3.85 -23.81
C ARG A 109 -19.74 -3.10 -22.67
N ASN A 110 -20.38 -1.97 -22.97
CA ASN A 110 -21.13 -1.18 -21.97
C ASN A 110 -22.35 -1.94 -21.45
N LEU A 111 -23.09 -2.63 -22.33
CA LEU A 111 -24.21 -3.48 -21.93
C LEU A 111 -23.76 -4.65 -21.03
N PHE A 112 -22.62 -5.27 -21.34
CA PHE A 112 -22.04 -6.29 -20.47
C PHE A 112 -21.67 -5.75 -19.08
N ARG A 113 -20.98 -4.60 -19.02
CA ARG A 113 -20.65 -3.93 -17.74
C ARG A 113 -21.91 -3.68 -16.91
N ARG A 114 -22.94 -3.11 -17.55
CA ARG A 114 -24.21 -2.84 -16.88
C ARG A 114 -24.90 -4.11 -16.40
N TRP A 115 -24.89 -5.18 -17.19
CA TRP A 115 -25.47 -6.46 -16.79
C TRP A 115 -24.75 -7.07 -15.58
N VAL A 116 -23.41 -7.03 -15.53
CA VAL A 116 -22.65 -7.52 -14.37
C VAL A 116 -23.00 -6.71 -13.11
N GLY A 117 -22.95 -5.37 -13.18
CA GLY A 117 -23.30 -4.53 -12.02
C GLY A 117 -24.73 -4.76 -11.52
N GLN A 118 -25.69 -4.96 -12.44
CA GLN A 118 -27.10 -5.23 -12.12
C GLN A 118 -27.36 -6.63 -11.56
N ARG A 119 -26.79 -7.66 -12.19
CA ARG A 119 -27.22 -9.05 -11.99
C ARG A 119 -26.25 -9.87 -11.15
N VAL A 120 -25.05 -9.38 -10.94
CA VAL A 120 -24.04 -10.06 -10.13
C VAL A 120 -23.81 -9.28 -8.85
N GLN A 121 -23.26 -8.07 -8.96
CA GLN A 121 -22.83 -7.29 -7.80
C GLN A 121 -24.02 -6.82 -6.95
N ALA A 122 -25.02 -6.19 -7.57
CA ALA A 122 -26.21 -5.74 -6.85
C ALA A 122 -26.99 -6.86 -6.17
N LEU A 123 -27.10 -8.04 -6.80
CA LEU A 123 -27.75 -9.19 -6.16
C LEU A 123 -26.92 -9.74 -4.98
N GLY A 124 -25.59 -9.74 -5.08
CA GLY A 124 -24.72 -10.12 -3.96
C GLY A 124 -24.97 -9.24 -2.75
N ASN A 125 -24.96 -7.91 -2.95
CA ASN A 125 -25.26 -6.93 -1.91
C ASN A 125 -26.67 -7.12 -1.31
N ASN A 126 -27.68 -7.37 -2.15
CA ASN A 126 -29.03 -7.60 -1.64
C ASN A 126 -29.13 -8.86 -0.78
N HIS A 127 -28.44 -9.95 -1.16
CA HIS A 127 -28.43 -11.17 -0.36
C HIS A 127 -27.66 -11.01 0.95
N PHE A 128 -26.56 -10.26 0.95
CA PHE A 128 -25.86 -9.91 2.17
C PHE A 128 -26.75 -9.09 3.11
N ALA A 129 -27.44 -8.08 2.57
CA ALA A 129 -28.36 -7.27 3.36
C ALA A 129 -29.54 -8.07 3.92
N ASP A 130 -30.16 -8.92 3.09
CA ASP A 130 -31.22 -9.83 3.53
C ASP A 130 -30.73 -10.74 4.68
N HIS A 131 -29.52 -11.28 4.57
CA HIS A 131 -28.91 -12.13 5.61
C HIS A 131 -28.67 -11.36 6.91
N LEU A 132 -28.12 -10.15 6.84
CA LEU A 132 -27.93 -9.28 8.01
C LEU A 132 -29.27 -8.97 8.68
N HIS A 133 -30.29 -8.58 7.91
CA HIS A 133 -31.61 -8.25 8.44
C HIS A 133 -32.30 -9.44 9.10
N GLU A 134 -32.12 -10.64 8.56
CA GLU A 134 -32.71 -11.86 9.09
C GLU A 134 -31.98 -12.34 10.36
N LYS A 135 -30.64 -12.41 10.33
CA LYS A 135 -29.85 -13.02 11.42
C LYS A 135 -29.45 -12.03 12.51
N TYR A 136 -29.16 -10.79 12.15
CA TYR A 136 -28.65 -9.75 13.03
C TYR A 136 -29.57 -8.52 13.05
N PRO A 137 -30.82 -8.67 13.53
CA PRO A 137 -31.78 -7.58 13.53
C PRO A 137 -31.25 -6.41 14.38
N GLY A 138 -30.97 -5.28 13.73
CA GLY A 138 -30.41 -4.08 14.36
C GLY A 138 -29.05 -3.65 13.78
N ILE A 139 -28.35 -4.52 13.06
CA ILE A 139 -27.19 -4.13 12.26
C ILE A 139 -27.67 -3.61 10.92
N LEU A 140 -27.25 -2.40 10.55
CA LEU A 140 -27.56 -1.82 9.24
C LEU A 140 -26.68 -2.44 8.15
N ALA A 141 -27.29 -2.79 7.03
CA ALA A 141 -26.63 -3.25 5.83
C ALA A 141 -26.31 -2.05 4.93
N THR A 142 -25.04 -1.67 4.86
CA THR A 142 -24.59 -0.56 4.02
C THR A 142 -23.75 -1.04 2.84
N THR A 143 -23.63 -0.23 1.80
CA THR A 143 -22.70 -0.50 0.70
C THR A 143 -21.91 0.74 0.32
N TRP A 144 -20.66 0.54 -0.08
CA TRP A 144 -19.88 1.55 -0.81
C TRP A 144 -19.99 1.40 -2.33
N ASP A 145 -20.69 0.36 -2.82
CA ASP A 145 -20.93 0.14 -4.24
C ASP A 145 -21.95 1.15 -4.73
N SER A 146 -21.48 2.35 -5.05
CA SER A 146 -22.29 3.42 -5.62
C SER A 146 -21.87 3.66 -7.08
N PRO A 147 -22.53 4.60 -7.80
CA PRO A 147 -22.06 5.03 -9.11
C PRO A 147 -20.61 5.51 -9.00
N ASN A 148 -19.65 4.86 -9.68
CA ASN A 148 -18.23 5.22 -9.57
C ASN A 148 -17.72 6.10 -10.75
N TYR A 149 -16.65 6.83 -10.45
CA TYR A 149 -15.76 7.59 -11.31
C TYR A 149 -15.21 6.72 -12.47
N GLY A 150 -15.35 7.19 -13.72
CA GLY A 150 -14.59 6.64 -14.86
C GLY A 150 -15.26 5.56 -15.72
N GLY A 151 -16.59 5.37 -15.65
CA GLY A 151 -17.30 4.53 -16.63
C GLY A 151 -17.16 3.02 -16.43
N ASN A 152 -16.76 2.58 -15.25
CA ASN A 152 -16.96 1.21 -14.80
C ASN A 152 -18.25 1.18 -13.96
N ALA A 153 -19.32 0.61 -14.50
CA ALA A 153 -20.57 0.40 -13.77
C ALA A 153 -20.33 -0.71 -12.72
N TRP A 154 -20.23 -0.33 -11.44
CA TRP A 154 -19.93 -1.30 -10.38
C TRP A 154 -21.22 -1.91 -9.82
N SER A 155 -22.27 -1.14 -9.60
CA SER A 155 -23.57 -1.67 -9.20
C SER A 155 -24.70 -0.85 -9.82
N ASP A 156 -25.83 -1.48 -10.12
CA ASP A 156 -27.07 -0.73 -10.35
C ASP A 156 -27.63 -0.37 -8.99
N THR A 157 -27.33 0.86 -8.60
CA THR A 157 -27.71 1.37 -7.29
C THR A 157 -29.22 1.24 -7.06
N PRO A 158 -30.10 1.69 -7.99
CA PRO A 158 -31.55 1.45 -7.89
C PRO A 158 -31.95 -0.01 -7.60
N ALA A 159 -31.24 -1.00 -8.14
CA ALA A 159 -31.51 -2.41 -7.88
C ALA A 159 -31.19 -2.86 -6.45
N MET A 160 -30.34 -2.11 -5.72
CA MET A 160 -29.95 -2.42 -4.34
C MET A 160 -30.73 -1.64 -3.28
N MET A 161 -31.24 -0.46 -3.63
CA MET A 161 -31.90 0.47 -2.70
C MET A 161 -33.08 -0.10 -1.89
N ASN A 162 -33.61 -1.27 -2.25
CA ASN A 162 -34.75 -1.89 -1.56
C ASN A 162 -34.34 -2.83 -0.44
N ASN A 163 -33.05 -3.19 -0.38
CA ASN A 163 -32.51 -4.16 0.57
C ASN A 163 -31.46 -3.52 1.48
N LEU A 164 -30.78 -2.46 1.04
CA LEU A 164 -29.79 -1.74 1.84
C LEU A 164 -30.44 -0.67 2.73
N ASP A 165 -29.81 -0.40 3.87
CA ASP A 165 -30.20 0.65 4.82
C ASP A 165 -29.40 1.94 4.64
N GLY A 166 -28.31 1.90 3.87
CA GLY A 166 -27.35 3.00 3.83
C GLY A 166 -26.23 2.85 2.82
N PHE A 167 -25.48 3.94 2.66
CA PHE A 167 -24.26 3.98 1.89
C PHE A 167 -23.06 4.24 2.77
N THR A 168 -21.92 3.63 2.44
CA THR A 168 -20.62 3.91 3.02
C THR A 168 -19.77 4.66 2.01
N SER A 169 -19.51 5.95 2.26
CA SER A 169 -18.78 6.79 1.32
C SER A 169 -17.28 6.57 1.37
N ASN A 170 -16.69 6.05 0.31
CA ASN A 170 -15.23 6.03 0.13
C ASN A 170 -14.72 7.42 -0.28
N CYS A 171 -13.96 8.08 0.59
CA CYS A 171 -13.33 9.35 0.23
C CYS A 171 -12.01 9.09 -0.53
N TYR A 172 -11.83 9.76 -1.67
CA TYR A 172 -10.63 9.87 -2.49
C TYR A 172 -9.80 11.13 -2.13
N SER A 173 -8.67 11.32 -2.82
CA SER A 173 -7.68 12.35 -2.46
C SER A 173 -8.10 13.80 -2.73
N SER A 174 -9.16 14.06 -3.49
CA SER A 174 -9.61 15.42 -3.83
C SER A 174 -10.91 15.80 -3.11
N PRO A 175 -10.98 16.95 -2.40
CA PRO A 175 -12.18 17.38 -1.69
C PRO A 175 -13.43 17.47 -2.59
N VAL A 176 -13.24 17.94 -3.83
CA VAL A 176 -14.30 18.10 -4.81
C VAL A 176 -14.86 16.74 -5.24
N HIS A 177 -13.98 15.79 -5.54
CA HIS A 177 -14.41 14.44 -5.91
C HIS A 177 -15.17 13.77 -4.75
N ASN A 178 -14.74 14.01 -3.51
CA ASN A 178 -15.44 13.50 -2.32
C ASN A 178 -16.84 14.09 -2.20
N TYR A 179 -16.98 15.40 -2.39
CA TYR A 179 -18.28 16.06 -2.37
C TYR A 179 -19.20 15.50 -3.47
N ILE A 180 -18.74 15.44 -4.72
CA ILE A 180 -19.55 14.95 -5.84
C ILE A 180 -19.95 13.48 -5.64
N PHE A 181 -19.01 12.63 -5.24
CA PHE A 181 -19.26 11.22 -4.95
C PHE A 181 -20.31 11.05 -3.84
N ALA A 182 -20.13 11.77 -2.73
CA ALA A 182 -21.04 11.73 -1.60
C ALA A 182 -22.45 12.24 -1.97
N ARG A 183 -22.51 13.29 -2.80
CA ARG A 183 -23.77 13.81 -3.34
C ARG A 183 -24.48 12.83 -4.25
N SER A 184 -23.75 12.11 -5.09
CA SER A 184 -24.37 11.15 -6.00
C SER A 184 -25.02 9.98 -5.30
N MET A 185 -24.48 9.54 -4.17
CA MET A 185 -25.19 8.57 -3.32
C MET A 185 -26.46 9.18 -2.72
N LYS A 186 -26.39 10.42 -2.23
CA LYS A 186 -27.56 11.06 -1.62
C LYS A 186 -28.68 11.33 -2.62
N VAL A 187 -28.35 11.64 -3.87
CA VAL A 187 -29.35 11.93 -4.91
C VAL A 187 -30.24 10.73 -5.22
N LEU A 188 -29.66 9.52 -5.16
CA LEU A 188 -30.33 8.25 -5.42
C LEU A 188 -31.16 7.77 -4.22
N ASP A 189 -30.94 8.36 -3.05
CA ASP A 189 -31.52 8.03 -1.75
C ASP A 189 -32.65 8.98 -1.29
N TYR A 190 -32.87 10.09 -1.99
CA TYR A 190 -33.61 11.22 -1.42
C TYR A 190 -34.98 10.88 -0.76
N ASP A 191 -35.73 9.89 -1.27
CA ASP A 191 -37.04 9.50 -0.74
C ASP A 191 -37.00 8.40 0.35
N LYS A 192 -35.83 7.83 0.66
CA LYS A 192 -35.68 6.65 1.52
C LYS A 192 -35.03 6.91 2.87
N GLU A 193 -34.54 8.14 3.09
CA GLU A 193 -33.85 8.54 4.33
C GLU A 193 -32.72 7.59 4.74
N MET A 194 -32.04 6.92 3.79
CA MET A 194 -31.02 5.95 4.14
C MET A 194 -29.85 6.61 4.88
N GLU A 195 -29.22 5.83 5.74
CA GLU A 195 -28.09 6.30 6.50
C GLU A 195 -26.88 6.48 5.58
N PHE A 196 -26.31 7.68 5.60
CA PHE A 196 -25.09 7.97 4.91
C PHE A 196 -23.93 7.94 5.88
N ILE A 197 -23.10 6.89 5.80
CA ILE A 197 -21.93 6.66 6.63
C ILE A 197 -20.69 7.15 5.89
N GLY A 198 -20.05 8.19 6.39
CA GLY A 198 -18.74 8.58 5.88
C GLY A 198 -17.66 7.55 6.24
N ARG A 199 -16.76 7.19 5.31
CA ARG A 199 -15.54 6.40 5.58
C ARG A 199 -14.31 7.23 5.23
N VAL A 200 -13.41 7.38 6.21
CA VAL A 200 -12.04 7.86 5.96
C VAL A 200 -11.10 6.64 5.93
N SER A 201 -10.39 6.45 4.81
CA SER A 201 -9.54 5.29 4.54
C SER A 201 -8.09 5.51 5.01
N PRO A 202 -7.36 4.46 5.48
CA PRO A 202 -5.97 4.58 5.92
C PRO A 202 -4.95 4.81 4.78
N TRP A 203 -5.33 4.54 3.52
CA TRP A 203 -4.43 4.67 2.36
C TRP A 203 -4.25 6.11 1.88
N LEU A 204 -5.15 7.01 2.28
CA LEU A 204 -4.96 8.44 2.13
C LEU A 204 -4.03 8.87 3.27
N ASN A 205 -2.99 9.63 2.93
CA ASN A 205 -1.94 10.05 3.86
C ASN A 205 -2.52 10.44 5.24
N PRO A 206 -1.77 10.26 6.35
CA PRO A 206 -2.12 10.83 7.65
C PRO A 206 -2.18 12.38 7.66
N ASP A 207 -2.17 13.04 6.49
CA ASP A 207 -2.34 14.46 6.34
C ASP A 207 -3.71 14.90 6.90
N ALA A 208 -3.66 15.65 7.99
CA ALA A 208 -4.82 16.24 8.64
C ALA A 208 -5.69 17.02 7.63
N ASN A 209 -5.09 17.64 6.62
CA ASN A 209 -5.81 18.40 5.60
C ASN A 209 -6.68 17.50 4.71
N GLN A 210 -6.18 16.33 4.29
CA GLN A 210 -6.98 15.38 3.49
C GLN A 210 -8.14 14.79 4.30
N ARG A 211 -7.91 14.46 5.58
CA ARG A 211 -8.96 13.97 6.49
C ARG A 211 -10.01 15.04 6.76
N GLN A 212 -9.59 16.28 7.05
CA GLN A 212 -10.47 17.42 7.21
C GLN A 212 -11.31 17.64 5.95
N SER A 213 -10.72 17.50 4.76
CA SER A 213 -11.42 17.62 3.48
C SER A 213 -12.44 16.52 3.24
N ALA A 214 -12.10 15.27 3.56
CA ALA A 214 -13.04 14.15 3.50
C ALA A 214 -14.23 14.36 4.46
N LEU A 215 -13.95 14.75 5.70
CA LEU A 215 -14.97 14.98 6.72
C LEU A 215 -15.85 16.19 6.40
N THR A 216 -15.27 17.27 5.88
CA THR A 216 -16.01 18.45 5.39
C THR A 216 -16.94 18.06 4.25
N ALA A 217 -16.49 17.22 3.31
CA ALA A 217 -17.33 16.72 2.22
C ALA A 217 -18.50 15.87 2.73
N ILE A 218 -18.23 14.91 3.63
CA ILE A 218 -19.25 14.04 4.23
C ILE A 218 -20.30 14.87 4.98
N TYR A 219 -19.86 15.84 5.78
CA TYR A 219 -20.77 16.72 6.52
C TYR A 219 -21.57 17.62 5.57
N ALA A 220 -20.92 18.21 4.57
CA ALA A 220 -21.57 19.08 3.59
C ALA A 220 -22.60 18.36 2.70
N VAL A 221 -22.68 17.03 2.69
CA VAL A 221 -23.76 16.31 1.99
C VAL A 221 -24.92 15.91 2.91
N GLY A 222 -24.88 16.32 4.18
CA GLY A 222 -25.91 16.01 5.17
C GLY A 222 -25.83 14.60 5.71
N SER A 223 -24.61 14.05 5.88
CA SER A 223 -24.40 12.73 6.48
C SER A 223 -24.97 12.65 7.90
N ASN A 224 -25.76 11.60 8.15
CA ASN A 224 -26.36 11.32 9.45
C ASN A 224 -25.36 10.71 10.44
N VAL A 225 -24.38 9.95 9.93
CA VAL A 225 -23.38 9.23 10.72
C VAL A 225 -22.02 9.40 10.08
N ILE A 226 -21.05 9.91 10.84
CA ILE A 226 -19.67 9.99 10.41
C ILE A 226 -18.93 8.82 11.07
N GLY A 227 -18.38 7.92 10.25
CA GLY A 227 -17.55 6.81 10.70
C GLY A 227 -16.09 7.02 10.30
N LEU A 228 -15.17 6.44 11.07
CA LEU A 228 -13.79 6.27 10.63
C LEU A 228 -13.52 4.79 10.55
N TRP A 229 -13.12 4.30 9.38
CA TRP A 229 -12.67 2.93 9.25
C TRP A 229 -11.15 2.91 9.40
N HIS A 230 -10.71 2.52 10.59
CA HIS A 230 -9.31 2.25 10.86
C HIS A 230 -9.10 0.75 11.04
N GLU A 231 -7.96 0.24 10.57
CA GLU A 231 -7.49 -1.07 11.05
C GLU A 231 -7.38 -0.96 12.58
N PRO A 232 -8.14 -1.77 13.36
CA PRO A 232 -8.17 -1.68 14.82
C PRO A 232 -6.76 -1.71 15.42
N ASN A 233 -5.84 -2.40 14.75
CA ASN A 233 -4.49 -2.60 15.20
C ASN A 233 -3.58 -1.37 15.06
N ARG A 234 -4.02 -0.24 14.46
CA ARG A 234 -3.14 0.94 14.25
C ARG A 234 -3.55 2.20 14.99
N VAL A 235 -4.86 2.47 15.16
CA VAL A 235 -5.30 3.77 15.70
C VAL A 235 -5.38 3.81 17.23
N TYR A 236 -5.66 2.69 17.89
CA TYR A 236 -5.55 2.60 19.35
C TYR A 236 -4.09 2.53 19.84
N GLN A 237 -3.13 2.37 18.92
CA GLN A 237 -1.70 2.28 19.25
C GLN A 237 -0.97 3.63 19.10
N VAL A 238 -1.65 4.65 18.59
CA VAL A 238 -1.11 6.01 18.43
C VAL A 238 -2.04 6.97 19.18
N ASP A 239 -1.75 7.20 20.46
CA ASP A 239 -2.56 8.03 21.38
C ASP A 239 -2.90 9.39 20.76
N GLU A 240 -1.98 10.01 20.04
CA GLU A 240 -2.17 11.31 19.37
C GLU A 240 -3.20 11.24 18.23
N ALA A 241 -3.23 10.15 17.45
CA ALA A 241 -4.21 9.94 16.39
C ALA A 241 -5.60 9.64 16.97
N TRP A 242 -5.64 8.89 18.07
CA TRP A 242 -6.87 8.67 18.84
C TRP A 242 -7.39 9.98 19.45
N ASP A 243 -6.52 10.84 19.99
CA ASP A 243 -6.89 12.14 20.54
C ASP A 243 -7.34 13.14 19.47
N VAL A 244 -6.71 13.17 18.29
CA VAL A 244 -7.20 13.95 17.14
C VAL A 244 -8.57 13.43 16.72
N THR A 245 -8.74 12.11 16.64
CA THR A 245 -10.01 11.47 16.30
C THR A 245 -11.12 11.79 17.32
N GLN A 246 -10.83 11.67 18.61
CA GLN A 246 -11.72 12.01 19.72
C GLN A 246 -12.10 13.49 19.70
N ARG A 247 -11.14 14.40 19.45
CA ARG A 247 -11.41 15.85 19.31
C ARG A 247 -12.30 16.13 18.12
N VAL A 248 -11.96 15.57 16.95
CA VAL A 248 -12.75 15.70 15.73
C VAL A 248 -14.18 15.20 15.96
N PHE A 249 -14.38 14.02 16.57
CA PHE A 249 -15.70 13.49 16.89
C PHE A 249 -16.44 14.32 17.94
N GLY A 250 -15.75 14.72 19.00
CA GLY A 250 -16.32 15.55 20.07
C GLY A 250 -16.81 16.89 19.55
N THR A 251 -16.14 17.44 18.54
CA THR A 251 -16.56 18.66 17.85
C THR A 251 -17.67 18.39 16.83
N PHE A 252 -17.54 17.36 15.98
CA PHE A 252 -18.52 17.02 14.95
C PHE A 252 -19.88 16.64 15.51
N SER A 253 -19.91 15.85 16.58
CA SER A 253 -21.15 15.42 17.24
C SER A 253 -21.96 16.58 17.82
N ARG A 254 -21.38 17.78 17.89
CA ARG A 254 -22.03 19.01 18.36
C ARG A 254 -22.49 19.91 17.22
N LEU A 255 -22.18 19.57 15.98
CA LEU A 255 -22.67 20.32 14.83
C LEU A 255 -24.15 20.00 14.58
N PRO A 256 -24.94 21.01 14.18
CA PRO A 256 -26.28 20.74 13.66
C PRO A 256 -26.17 19.86 12.41
N VAL A 257 -27.22 19.08 12.13
CA VAL A 257 -27.29 18.33 10.87
C VAL A 257 -27.26 19.32 9.72
N PHE A 258 -26.30 19.16 8.81
CA PHE A 258 -26.22 19.99 7.61
C PHE A 258 -27.39 19.66 6.68
N ARG A 259 -28.35 20.58 6.59
CA ARG A 259 -29.52 20.46 5.71
C ARG A 259 -29.38 21.42 4.55
N HIS A 260 -29.66 20.92 3.35
CA HIS A 260 -29.70 21.71 2.13
C HIS A 260 -30.48 21.01 1.02
N THR A 261 -31.05 21.83 0.13
CA THR A 261 -31.89 21.35 -0.98
C THR A 261 -31.39 21.95 -2.31
N PRO A 262 -30.60 21.21 -3.12
CA PRO A 262 -30.12 21.72 -4.40
C PRO A 262 -31.21 21.91 -5.45
N ASP A 263 -31.22 23.07 -6.12
CA ASP A 263 -32.08 23.32 -7.28
C ASP A 263 -31.43 22.92 -8.62
N VAL A 264 -30.13 22.57 -8.60
CA VAL A 264 -29.36 22.21 -9.79
C VAL A 264 -28.97 20.74 -9.74
N PHE A 265 -29.30 20.01 -10.82
CA PHE A 265 -28.89 18.64 -11.03
C PHE A 265 -27.93 18.51 -12.20
N TYR A 266 -26.84 17.77 -12.00
CA TYR A 266 -25.86 17.46 -13.03
C TYR A 266 -25.85 15.96 -13.34
N THR A 267 -26.05 15.61 -14.60
CA THR A 267 -25.99 14.24 -15.12
C THR A 267 -24.98 14.15 -16.25
N GLY A 268 -23.86 13.48 -16.01
CA GLY A 268 -22.78 13.41 -17.00
C GLY A 268 -21.57 12.64 -16.49
N GLY A 269 -20.38 13.09 -16.92
CA GLY A 269 -19.12 12.69 -16.29
C GLY A 269 -19.05 13.22 -14.85
N TRP A 270 -17.93 12.98 -14.16
CA TRP A 270 -17.77 13.42 -12.76
C TRP A 270 -17.09 14.79 -12.61
N SER A 271 -16.71 15.41 -13.73
CA SER A 271 -16.19 16.78 -13.77
C SER A 271 -17.31 17.74 -14.15
N PRO A 272 -17.72 18.66 -13.28
CA PRO A 272 -18.74 19.63 -13.64
C PRO A 272 -18.27 20.45 -14.86
N PRO A 273 -19.20 20.89 -15.71
CA PRO A 273 -18.86 21.61 -16.95
C PRO A 273 -18.21 22.98 -16.67
N THR A 274 -18.25 23.44 -15.42
CA THR A 274 -17.65 24.68 -14.96
C THR A 274 -17.12 24.51 -13.53
N PRO A 275 -15.89 25.00 -13.22
CA PRO A 275 -15.34 24.95 -11.85
C PRO A 275 -16.06 25.90 -10.89
N PHE A 276 -17.01 26.69 -11.39
CA PHE A 276 -17.80 27.63 -10.59
C PHE A 276 -19.07 26.99 -10.02
N LEU A 277 -19.44 25.78 -10.43
CA LEU A 277 -20.66 25.13 -9.94
C LEU A 277 -20.49 24.76 -8.45
N LYS A 278 -21.39 25.27 -7.60
CA LYS A 278 -21.47 25.00 -6.16
C LYS A 278 -22.87 24.47 -5.77
N ASN A 279 -22.96 23.79 -4.63
CA ASN A 279 -24.23 23.31 -4.07
C ASN A 279 -25.16 22.57 -5.06
N PHE A 280 -24.65 21.62 -5.83
CA PHE A 280 -25.45 20.87 -6.81
C PHE A 280 -25.59 19.41 -6.40
N ASP A 281 -26.62 18.78 -6.94
CA ASP A 281 -26.79 17.34 -6.97
C ASP A 281 -26.17 16.78 -8.25
N ALA A 282 -25.53 15.62 -8.17
CA ALA A 282 -24.86 15.02 -9.32
C ALA A 282 -25.17 13.53 -9.41
N CYS A 283 -25.22 12.98 -10.60
CA CYS A 283 -25.25 11.53 -10.80
C CYS A 283 -24.58 11.15 -12.11
N HIS A 284 -24.00 9.95 -12.16
CA HIS A 284 -23.61 9.38 -13.44
C HIS A 284 -24.84 9.11 -14.31
N ALA A 285 -24.71 9.30 -15.63
CA ALA A 285 -25.83 9.18 -16.58
C ALA A 285 -26.54 7.80 -16.54
N TYR A 286 -25.84 6.74 -16.14
CA TYR A 286 -26.43 5.40 -16.02
C TYR A 286 -27.39 5.26 -14.85
N ASP A 287 -27.09 5.91 -13.73
CA ASP A 287 -27.85 5.82 -12.48
C ASP A 287 -28.91 6.91 -12.37
N ALA A 288 -28.74 7.98 -13.17
CA ALA A 288 -29.68 9.08 -13.24
C ALA A 288 -31.11 8.64 -13.62
N GLN A 289 -31.30 7.44 -14.20
CA GLN A 289 -32.63 6.91 -14.55
C GLN A 289 -33.60 6.84 -13.36
N GLY A 290 -33.10 6.69 -12.13
CA GLY A 290 -33.91 6.67 -10.91
C GLY A 290 -34.23 8.04 -10.33
N VAL A 291 -33.70 9.13 -10.91
CA VAL A 291 -33.80 10.48 -10.35
C VAL A 291 -35.02 11.21 -10.90
N GLY A 292 -35.90 11.68 -10.01
CA GLY A 292 -37.02 12.52 -10.38
C GLY A 292 -36.57 13.95 -10.71
N LEU A 293 -36.53 14.32 -11.99
CA LEU A 293 -36.06 15.66 -12.41
C LEU A 293 -36.95 16.82 -11.97
N GLY A 294 -38.23 16.57 -11.68
CA GLY A 294 -39.23 17.63 -11.40
C GLY A 294 -38.95 18.47 -10.14
N ARG A 295 -38.00 18.06 -9.30
CA ARG A 295 -37.57 18.84 -8.12
C ARG A 295 -36.52 19.90 -8.44
N TYR A 296 -35.86 19.82 -9.59
CA TYR A 296 -34.78 20.73 -9.96
C TYR A 296 -35.31 21.87 -10.82
N LYS A 297 -34.66 23.03 -10.70
CA LYS A 297 -34.89 24.20 -11.57
C LYS A 297 -34.01 24.16 -12.80
N LEU A 298 -32.84 23.52 -12.71
CA LEU A 298 -31.87 23.40 -13.79
C LEU A 298 -31.29 21.99 -13.86
N VAL A 299 -31.26 21.42 -15.07
CA VAL A 299 -30.60 20.13 -15.35
C VAL A 299 -29.43 20.34 -16.32
N LEU A 300 -28.24 19.95 -15.89
CA LEU A 300 -27.01 20.00 -16.67
C LEU A 300 -26.70 18.58 -17.17
N GLY A 301 -26.95 18.26 -18.43
CA GLY A 301 -26.68 16.95 -19.02
C GLY A 301 -27.62 16.55 -20.16
N ALA A 302 -27.21 15.59 -20.99
CA ALA A 302 -27.92 15.20 -22.21
C ALA A 302 -28.66 13.85 -22.13
N ASP A 303 -28.28 12.98 -21.20
CA ASP A 303 -28.54 11.53 -21.30
C ASP A 303 -29.56 11.00 -20.25
N HIS A 304 -30.43 11.87 -19.72
CA HIS A 304 -31.46 11.47 -18.77
C HIS A 304 -32.78 11.06 -19.48
N PRO A 305 -33.38 9.89 -19.16
CA PRO A 305 -34.59 9.41 -19.86
C PRO A 305 -35.81 10.33 -19.67
N GLY A 306 -35.98 10.92 -18.49
CA GLY A 306 -37.02 11.90 -18.18
C GLY A 306 -36.73 13.33 -18.65
N LEU A 307 -35.62 13.60 -19.37
CA LEU A 307 -35.26 14.96 -19.76
C LEU A 307 -36.30 15.61 -20.68
N LYS A 308 -36.89 14.83 -21.59
CA LYS A 308 -37.93 15.30 -22.50
C LYS A 308 -39.13 15.86 -21.72
N ASP A 309 -39.68 15.05 -20.82
CA ASP A 309 -40.88 15.40 -20.05
C ASP A 309 -40.60 16.58 -19.12
N TYR A 310 -39.43 16.57 -18.46
CA TYR A 310 -38.97 17.67 -17.61
C TYR A 310 -38.93 19.01 -18.34
N VAL A 311 -38.31 19.08 -19.53
CA VAL A 311 -38.27 20.33 -20.31
C VAL A 311 -39.65 20.69 -20.83
N ALA A 312 -40.43 19.71 -21.30
CA ALA A 312 -41.80 19.95 -21.77
C ALA A 312 -42.70 20.61 -20.70
N ASP A 313 -42.50 20.24 -19.43
CA ASP A 313 -43.26 20.74 -18.29
C ASP A 313 -42.80 22.10 -17.75
N GLY A 314 -41.74 22.69 -18.32
CA GLY A 314 -41.23 24.02 -17.93
C GLY A 314 -39.81 24.00 -17.38
N GLY A 315 -39.17 22.84 -17.31
CA GLY A 315 -37.79 22.71 -16.85
C GLY A 315 -36.78 23.40 -17.76
N LEU A 316 -35.67 23.85 -17.17
CA LEU A 316 -34.52 24.40 -17.89
C LEU A 316 -33.39 23.38 -17.93
N ALA A 317 -32.76 23.22 -19.09
CA ALA A 317 -31.65 22.28 -19.25
C ALA A 317 -30.49 22.79 -20.11
N VAL A 318 -29.30 22.25 -19.86
CA VAL A 318 -28.11 22.45 -20.69
C VAL A 318 -27.47 21.09 -20.99
N ALA A 319 -27.52 20.66 -22.24
CA ALA A 319 -26.94 19.40 -22.70
C ALA A 319 -25.52 19.61 -23.26
N PHE A 320 -24.55 18.83 -22.79
CA PHE A 320 -23.14 18.92 -23.19
C PHE A 320 -22.69 17.70 -23.98
N GLY A 321 -21.77 17.92 -24.94
CA GLY A 321 -21.08 16.89 -25.73
C GLY A 321 -21.94 16.15 -26.75
N ASN A 322 -23.26 16.07 -26.53
CA ASN A 322 -24.19 15.28 -27.32
C ASN A 322 -25.51 16.06 -27.51
N CYS A 323 -26.16 15.88 -28.66
CA CYS A 323 -27.57 16.28 -28.81
C CYS A 323 -28.47 15.25 -28.11
N PRO A 324 -29.39 15.66 -27.22
CA PRO A 324 -30.39 14.78 -26.61
C PRO A 324 -31.15 13.96 -27.66
N ARG A 325 -31.34 12.66 -27.39
CA ARG A 325 -31.93 11.75 -28.36
C ARG A 325 -33.33 12.18 -28.83
N PHE A 326 -34.18 12.68 -27.93
CA PHE A 326 -35.54 13.07 -28.29
C PHE A 326 -35.59 14.24 -29.28
N LEU A 327 -34.65 15.19 -29.21
CA LEU A 327 -34.55 16.28 -30.19
C LEU A 327 -34.16 15.79 -31.58
N ARG A 328 -33.36 14.71 -31.66
CA ARG A 328 -33.02 14.07 -32.94
C ARG A 328 -34.17 13.22 -33.47
N ASP A 329 -34.76 12.40 -32.61
CA ASP A 329 -35.84 11.47 -32.96
C ASP A 329 -37.10 12.23 -33.44
N GLU A 330 -37.31 13.46 -32.93
CA GLU A 330 -38.40 14.37 -33.34
C GLU A 330 -38.02 15.30 -34.51
N GLY A 331 -36.78 15.25 -35.01
CA GLY A 331 -36.34 16.06 -36.15
C GLY A 331 -36.09 17.55 -35.86
N ILE A 332 -36.06 17.95 -34.59
CA ILE A 332 -35.80 19.34 -34.16
C ILE A 332 -34.35 19.74 -34.42
N LEU A 333 -33.42 18.81 -34.14
CA LEU A 333 -31.99 18.94 -34.44
C LEU A 333 -31.53 17.71 -35.23
N VAL A 334 -31.32 17.89 -36.53
CA VAL A 334 -30.90 16.82 -37.45
C VAL A 334 -29.39 16.91 -37.71
N PRO A 335 -28.59 15.86 -37.45
CA PRO A 335 -27.16 15.89 -37.75
C PRO A 335 -26.91 16.18 -39.24
N GLY A 336 -26.09 17.19 -39.52
CA GLY A 336 -25.62 17.53 -40.86
C GLY A 336 -24.33 16.77 -41.22
N ASP A 337 -23.96 16.85 -42.50
CA ASP A 337 -22.80 16.13 -43.05
C ASP A 337 -21.44 16.79 -42.73
N LYS A 338 -21.45 18.03 -42.23
CA LYS A 338 -20.24 18.80 -41.95
C LYS A 338 -19.96 18.86 -40.45
N PRO A 339 -18.74 18.50 -40.00
CA PRO A 339 -18.34 18.74 -38.63
C PRO A 339 -18.05 20.24 -38.41
N VAL A 340 -18.47 20.76 -37.27
CA VAL A 340 -18.02 22.02 -36.69
C VAL A 340 -16.67 21.76 -36.03
N GLU A 341 -15.63 22.40 -36.53
CA GLU A 341 -14.34 22.55 -35.87
C GLU A 341 -14.08 24.04 -35.73
N ARG A 342 -13.72 24.49 -34.52
CA ARG A 342 -13.42 25.90 -34.28
C ARG A 342 -12.25 26.04 -33.32
N SER A 343 -11.30 26.87 -33.71
CA SER A 343 -10.20 27.32 -32.87
C SER A 343 -10.01 28.82 -33.09
N GLY A 344 -9.96 29.59 -32.02
CA GLY A 344 -9.77 31.04 -32.04
C GLY A 344 -11.02 31.84 -31.69
N PRO A 345 -11.11 33.11 -32.13
CA PRO A 345 -12.11 34.03 -31.64
C PRO A 345 -13.53 33.64 -32.06
N TYR A 346 -14.44 33.76 -31.09
CA TYR A 346 -15.87 33.61 -31.25
C TYR A 346 -16.57 34.85 -30.71
N GLU A 347 -17.33 35.51 -31.57
CA GLU A 347 -18.15 36.68 -31.25
C GLU A 347 -19.62 36.26 -31.37
N PRO A 348 -20.37 36.12 -30.25
CA PRO A 348 -21.79 35.84 -30.30
C PRO A 348 -22.53 36.96 -31.01
N ASP A 349 -23.59 36.64 -31.75
CA ASP A 349 -24.40 37.69 -32.39
C ASP A 349 -25.20 38.52 -31.37
N ASP A 350 -25.85 39.59 -31.85
CA ASP A 350 -26.61 40.53 -31.02
C ASP A 350 -27.70 39.86 -30.19
N TRP A 351 -28.32 38.79 -30.68
CA TRP A 351 -29.37 38.10 -29.95
C TRP A 351 -28.78 37.40 -28.73
N TRP A 352 -27.69 36.65 -28.90
CA TRP A 352 -27.03 35.95 -27.79
C TRP A 352 -26.46 36.93 -26.75
N ARG A 353 -25.86 38.04 -27.21
CA ARG A 353 -25.34 39.08 -26.31
C ARG A 353 -26.44 39.77 -25.52
N ARG A 354 -27.57 40.08 -26.13
CA ARG A 354 -28.66 40.78 -25.44
C ARG A 354 -29.50 39.87 -24.58
N GLU A 355 -29.93 38.74 -25.11
CA GLU A 355 -30.89 37.87 -24.43
C GLU A 355 -30.18 37.06 -23.34
N LEU A 356 -29.02 36.46 -23.62
CA LEU A 356 -28.29 35.67 -22.61
C LEU A 356 -27.14 36.44 -21.95
N SER A 357 -27.03 37.75 -22.19
CA SER A 357 -25.96 38.58 -21.59
C SER A 357 -24.54 38.06 -21.85
N LEU A 358 -24.30 37.44 -23.02
CA LEU A 358 -22.97 36.94 -23.37
C LEU A 358 -21.98 38.08 -23.60
N ALA A 359 -20.71 37.84 -23.28
CA ALA A 359 -19.60 38.75 -23.56
C ALA A 359 -19.43 38.98 -25.08
N GLU A 360 -18.77 40.08 -25.43
CA GLU A 360 -18.55 40.45 -26.83
C GLU A 360 -17.72 39.41 -27.60
N ARG A 361 -16.80 38.73 -26.91
CA ARG A 361 -15.84 37.80 -27.51
C ARG A 361 -15.35 36.75 -26.53
N TYR A 362 -15.10 35.54 -27.04
CA TYR A 362 -14.46 34.40 -26.36
C TYR A 362 -13.38 33.80 -27.27
N GLU A 363 -12.28 33.26 -26.71
CA GLU A 363 -11.32 32.44 -27.46
C GLU A 363 -11.66 30.95 -27.29
N LEU A 364 -12.35 30.35 -28.27
CA LEU A 364 -12.87 28.99 -28.14
C LEU A 364 -12.07 27.99 -28.98
N GLY A 365 -11.67 26.89 -28.35
CA GLY A 365 -11.15 25.69 -29.00
C GLY A 365 -12.10 24.51 -28.79
N VAL A 366 -12.66 23.96 -29.87
CA VAL A 366 -13.56 22.79 -29.83
C VAL A 366 -13.14 21.72 -30.83
N LYS A 367 -13.25 20.46 -30.40
CA LYS A 367 -13.02 19.27 -31.22
C LYS A 367 -14.11 19.15 -32.30
N PRO A 368 -13.80 18.53 -33.45
CA PRO A 368 -14.79 18.28 -34.50
C PRO A 368 -16.04 17.57 -33.97
N ALA A 369 -17.22 18.16 -34.17
CA ALA A 369 -18.52 17.56 -33.82
C ALA A 369 -19.57 17.86 -34.90
N PRO A 370 -20.62 17.03 -35.08
CA PRO A 370 -21.62 17.29 -36.13
C PRO A 370 -22.29 18.66 -35.96
N GLU A 371 -22.37 19.44 -37.04
CA GLU A 371 -23.32 20.56 -37.11
C GLU A 371 -24.74 19.99 -37.17
N TYR A 372 -25.73 20.68 -36.61
CA TYR A 372 -27.13 20.25 -36.66
C TYR A 372 -27.94 21.24 -37.48
N ALA A 373 -28.67 20.72 -38.48
CA ALA A 373 -29.76 21.46 -39.10
C ALA A 373 -30.89 21.60 -38.08
N ALA A 374 -31.33 22.83 -37.86
CA ALA A 374 -32.26 23.18 -36.80
C ALA A 374 -33.64 23.55 -37.35
N GLU A 375 -34.72 23.13 -36.69
CA GLU A 375 -36.09 23.51 -37.04
C GLU A 375 -36.34 25.03 -36.84
N ALA A 376 -37.38 25.56 -37.49
CA ALA A 376 -37.84 26.92 -37.27
C ALA A 376 -38.11 27.19 -35.77
N GLY A 377 -37.51 28.26 -35.23
CA GLY A 377 -37.64 28.65 -33.82
C GLY A 377 -36.45 28.22 -32.94
N VAL A 378 -35.59 27.32 -33.43
CA VAL A 378 -34.30 27.04 -32.79
C VAL A 378 -33.28 28.08 -33.22
N ARG A 379 -32.57 28.65 -32.25
CA ARG A 379 -31.44 29.57 -32.50
C ARG A 379 -30.14 28.79 -32.41
N SER A 380 -29.23 28.98 -33.36
CA SER A 380 -27.88 28.42 -33.29
C SER A 380 -26.85 29.53 -33.22
N ALA A 381 -25.72 29.25 -32.57
CA ALA A 381 -24.59 30.15 -32.48
C ALA A 381 -23.37 29.44 -33.08
N ALA A 382 -23.14 29.65 -34.38
CA ALA A 382 -22.05 29.06 -35.16
C ALA A 382 -21.89 27.53 -34.99
N GLY A 383 -22.99 26.82 -34.78
CA GLY A 383 -23.01 25.38 -34.54
C GLY A 383 -22.42 24.91 -33.20
N ILE A 384 -21.96 25.85 -32.35
CA ILE A 384 -21.35 25.57 -31.02
C ILE A 384 -22.44 25.31 -29.98
N VAL A 385 -23.49 26.13 -29.98
CA VAL A 385 -24.63 26.05 -29.06
C VAL A 385 -25.94 26.27 -29.81
N TYR A 386 -26.98 25.58 -29.38
CA TYR A 386 -28.35 25.71 -29.88
C TYR A 386 -29.28 26.03 -28.72
N HIS A 387 -30.09 27.07 -28.83
CA HIS A 387 -31.17 27.38 -27.90
C HIS A 387 -32.48 26.86 -28.48
N VAL A 388 -33.04 25.85 -27.83
CA VAL A 388 -34.22 25.10 -28.26
C VAL A 388 -35.36 25.31 -27.25
N PRO A 389 -36.39 26.10 -27.59
CA PRO A 389 -37.65 26.09 -26.87
C PRO A 389 -38.33 24.72 -27.03
N TYR A 390 -38.80 24.12 -25.93
CA TYR A 390 -39.47 22.82 -26.00
C TYR A 390 -40.59 22.71 -24.95
N GLY A 391 -41.83 22.56 -25.40
CA GLY A 391 -43.01 22.64 -24.53
C GLY A 391 -43.06 23.98 -23.79
N LYS A 392 -43.13 23.94 -22.46
CA LYS A 392 -43.10 25.14 -21.59
C LYS A 392 -41.69 25.56 -21.19
N GLY A 393 -40.69 24.71 -21.43
CA GLY A 393 -39.31 24.91 -20.99
C GLY A 393 -38.36 25.24 -22.13
N LYS A 394 -37.06 25.21 -21.81
CA LYS A 394 -35.97 25.56 -22.73
C LYS A 394 -34.76 24.65 -22.49
N ILE A 395 -34.08 24.30 -23.56
CA ILE A 395 -32.82 23.55 -23.50
C ILE A 395 -31.74 24.22 -24.35
N LEU A 396 -30.57 24.45 -23.76
CA LEU A 396 -29.34 24.75 -24.48
C LEU A 396 -28.64 23.45 -24.84
N VAL A 397 -28.25 23.27 -26.10
CA VAL A 397 -27.54 22.08 -26.58
C VAL A 397 -26.16 22.51 -27.08
N LEU A 398 -25.11 22.01 -26.44
CA LEU A 398 -23.71 22.19 -26.82
C LEU A 398 -23.18 20.85 -27.32
N PRO A 399 -23.36 20.50 -28.60
CA PRO A 399 -22.94 19.19 -29.13
C PRO A 399 -21.42 19.08 -29.32
N VAL A 400 -20.68 20.16 -29.11
CA VAL A 400 -19.23 20.22 -29.26
C VAL A 400 -18.52 19.80 -27.96
N THR A 401 -17.28 19.33 -28.08
CA THR A 401 -16.40 19.04 -26.94
C THR A 401 -15.20 19.98 -26.97
N PRO A 402 -14.81 20.65 -25.88
CA PRO A 402 -13.64 21.54 -25.85
C PRO A 402 -12.32 20.79 -26.11
N THR A 403 -11.32 21.47 -26.67
CA THR A 403 -10.02 20.88 -27.00
C THR A 403 -9.23 20.42 -25.77
N ASN A 404 -9.21 21.21 -24.70
CA ASN A 404 -8.47 20.90 -23.46
C ASN A 404 -9.38 20.39 -22.33
N GLU A 405 -10.33 19.51 -22.66
CA GLU A 405 -11.22 18.86 -21.68
C GLU A 405 -12.01 19.85 -20.80
N GLY A 406 -12.25 21.07 -21.31
CA GLY A 406 -13.01 22.11 -20.62
C GLY A 406 -12.21 22.91 -19.61
N ARG A 407 -10.87 22.78 -19.61
CA ARG A 407 -9.97 23.59 -18.77
C ARG A 407 -9.65 24.97 -19.36
N ASP A 408 -10.06 25.23 -20.60
CA ASP A 408 -9.86 26.52 -21.26
C ASP A 408 -10.68 27.62 -20.55
N PRO A 409 -10.06 28.69 -20.02
CA PRO A 409 -10.78 29.72 -19.26
C PRO A 409 -11.92 30.38 -20.03
N ASP A 410 -11.73 30.63 -21.33
CA ASP A 410 -12.76 31.21 -22.19
C ASP A 410 -13.91 30.24 -22.49
N TRP A 411 -13.64 28.93 -22.56
CA TRP A 411 -14.70 27.92 -22.63
C TRP A 411 -15.52 27.90 -21.33
N GLN A 412 -14.84 27.93 -20.18
CA GLN A 412 -15.51 27.98 -18.87
C GLN A 412 -16.36 29.24 -18.72
N ARG A 413 -15.84 30.39 -19.16
CA ARG A 413 -16.57 31.67 -19.17
C ARG A 413 -17.78 31.61 -20.07
N PHE A 414 -17.64 31.06 -21.27
CA PHE A 414 -18.74 30.92 -22.21
C PHE A 414 -19.87 30.05 -21.64
N VAL A 415 -19.54 28.90 -21.05
CA VAL A 415 -20.54 28.03 -20.39
C VAL A 415 -21.16 28.72 -19.18
N TYR A 416 -20.36 29.43 -18.38
CA TYR A 416 -20.83 30.20 -17.22
C TYR A 416 -21.85 31.28 -17.63
N ASP A 417 -21.52 32.10 -18.63
CA ASP A 417 -22.39 33.17 -19.13
C ASP A 417 -23.66 32.60 -19.76
N LEU A 418 -23.58 31.48 -20.49
CA LEU A 418 -24.76 30.80 -21.05
C LEU A 418 -25.74 30.34 -19.98
N ILE A 419 -25.25 29.72 -18.92
CA ILE A 419 -26.09 29.26 -17.80
C ILE A 419 -26.68 30.46 -17.06
N LYS A 420 -25.87 31.48 -16.78
CA LYS A 420 -26.30 32.73 -16.15
C LYS A 420 -27.44 33.38 -16.94
N GLY A 421 -27.23 33.58 -18.24
CA GLY A 421 -28.24 34.15 -19.13
C GLY A 421 -29.51 33.31 -19.23
N LEU A 422 -29.38 31.97 -19.27
CA LEU A 422 -30.53 31.08 -19.30
C LEU A 422 -31.38 31.23 -18.03
N LEU A 423 -30.77 31.28 -16.85
CA LEU A 423 -31.50 31.47 -15.60
C LEU A 423 -32.08 32.89 -15.48
N HIS A 424 -31.30 33.91 -15.82
CA HIS A 424 -31.72 35.31 -15.79
C HIS A 424 -32.97 35.57 -16.64
N THR A 425 -32.98 35.09 -17.88
CA THR A 425 -34.12 35.25 -18.80
C THR A 425 -35.39 34.52 -18.37
N ASN A 426 -35.31 33.67 -17.35
CA ASN A 426 -36.46 32.98 -16.76
C ASN A 426 -36.73 33.44 -15.31
N GLY A 427 -36.11 34.53 -14.86
CA GLY A 427 -36.31 35.11 -13.53
C GLY A 427 -35.79 34.23 -12.39
N MET A 428 -34.74 33.45 -12.63
CA MET A 428 -34.12 32.51 -11.68
C MET A 428 -32.70 32.94 -11.29
N ASP A 429 -32.48 34.25 -11.12
CA ASP A 429 -31.18 34.81 -10.72
C ASP A 429 -30.71 34.24 -9.37
N ASP A 430 -31.64 33.99 -8.45
CA ASP A 430 -31.42 33.36 -7.15
C ASP A 430 -30.85 31.94 -7.28
N VAL A 431 -31.35 31.14 -8.24
CA VAL A 431 -30.80 29.81 -8.55
C VAL A 431 -29.34 29.94 -9.01
N PHE A 432 -29.02 30.96 -9.81
CA PHE A 432 -27.63 31.16 -10.24
C PHE A 432 -26.72 31.55 -9.06
N GLU A 433 -27.12 32.51 -8.24
CA GLU A 433 -26.34 33.00 -7.10
C GLU A 433 -26.10 31.91 -6.04
N ASN A 434 -27.10 31.05 -5.80
CA ASN A 434 -27.01 29.97 -4.82
C ASN A 434 -26.15 28.79 -5.30
N HIS A 435 -26.07 28.57 -6.62
CA HIS A 435 -25.44 27.37 -7.20
C HIS A 435 -24.21 27.64 -8.06
N PHE A 436 -23.81 28.90 -8.25
CA PHE A 436 -22.59 29.25 -8.96
C PHE A 436 -21.77 30.28 -8.18
N ALA A 437 -20.46 30.02 -8.03
CA ALA A 437 -19.52 30.98 -7.47
C ALA A 437 -19.38 32.19 -8.43
N PRO A 438 -19.13 33.41 -7.92
CA PRO A 438 -18.83 34.57 -8.76
C PRO A 438 -17.62 34.29 -9.66
N TRP A 439 -17.67 34.74 -10.92
CA TRP A 439 -16.57 34.56 -11.87
C TRP A 439 -15.25 35.14 -11.34
N GLU A 440 -15.33 36.27 -10.65
CA GLU A 440 -14.21 37.02 -10.06
C GLU A 440 -13.49 36.24 -8.94
N SER A 441 -14.12 35.21 -8.38
CA SER A 441 -13.46 34.29 -7.44
C SER A 441 -12.34 33.47 -8.10
N GLY A 442 -12.32 33.42 -9.44
CA GLY A 442 -11.38 32.61 -10.23
C GLY A 442 -11.62 31.11 -10.11
N GLY A 443 -12.76 30.66 -9.56
CA GLY A 443 -13.07 29.25 -9.38
C GLY A 443 -12.08 28.55 -8.44
N LYS A 444 -11.47 29.28 -7.51
CA LYS A 444 -10.43 28.77 -6.59
C LYS A 444 -11.00 27.93 -5.47
N TYR A 445 -12.24 28.20 -5.06
CA TYR A 445 -12.94 27.45 -4.04
C TYR A 445 -14.44 27.49 -4.33
N PHE A 446 -15.18 26.56 -3.74
CA PHE A 446 -16.62 26.66 -3.62
C PHE A 446 -17.04 26.57 -2.16
N GLU A 447 -18.23 27.09 -1.88
CA GLU A 447 -18.82 27.11 -0.55
C GLU A 447 -20.23 26.53 -0.61
N ILE A 448 -20.66 25.93 0.49
CA ILE A 448 -22.02 25.43 0.67
C ILE A 448 -22.47 25.82 2.05
N THR A 449 -23.55 26.58 2.12
CA THR A 449 -24.13 27.05 3.38
C THR A 449 -25.37 26.20 3.71
N SER A 450 -25.57 25.90 4.99
CA SER A 450 -26.78 25.23 5.46
C SER A 450 -28.02 26.10 5.21
N ASP A 451 -29.20 25.47 5.08
CA ASP A 451 -30.46 26.19 4.81
C ASP A 451 -30.78 27.28 5.85
N ASP A 452 -30.29 27.14 7.09
CA ASP A 452 -30.46 28.10 8.18
C ASP A 452 -29.35 29.17 8.26
N GLY A 453 -28.34 29.10 7.40
CA GLY A 453 -27.22 30.04 7.37
C GLY A 453 -26.20 29.87 8.51
N ALA A 454 -26.36 28.88 9.40
CA ALA A 454 -25.55 28.76 10.60
C ALA A 454 -24.11 28.30 10.31
N VAL A 455 -23.93 27.45 9.29
CA VAL A 455 -22.66 26.80 8.97
C VAL A 455 -22.40 26.85 7.47
N THR A 456 -21.17 27.19 7.09
CA THR A 456 -20.70 27.11 5.70
C THR A 456 -19.52 26.16 5.59
N CYS A 457 -19.60 25.21 4.67
CA CYS A 457 -18.51 24.33 4.29
C CYS A 457 -17.77 24.93 3.09
N TYR A 458 -16.45 25.06 3.20
CA TYR A 458 -15.59 25.59 2.15
C TYR A 458 -14.69 24.50 1.60
N PHE A 459 -14.46 24.53 0.27
CA PHE A 459 -13.63 23.57 -0.45
C PHE A 459 -12.74 24.28 -1.47
N TYR A 460 -11.43 24.14 -1.34
CA TYR A 460 -10.43 24.71 -2.25
C TYR A 460 -10.15 23.76 -3.43
N TYR A 461 -10.19 24.26 -4.66
CA TYR A 461 -9.91 23.50 -5.87
C TYR A 461 -8.40 23.30 -6.08
N GLU A 462 -7.97 22.04 -6.09
CA GLU A 462 -6.57 21.64 -6.27
C GLU A 462 -5.99 21.99 -7.66
N ILE A 463 -6.85 22.26 -8.65
CA ILE A 463 -6.47 22.36 -10.07
C ILE A 463 -5.89 23.73 -10.47
N ASN A 464 -6.02 24.75 -9.60
CA ASN A 464 -5.58 26.14 -9.85
C ASN A 464 -4.74 26.67 -8.66
N GLN A 465 -3.63 25.98 -8.30
CA GLN A 465 -2.80 26.33 -7.14
C GLN A 465 -1.98 27.63 -7.30
N GLU A 466 -1.94 28.21 -8.49
CA GLU A 466 -1.26 29.48 -8.76
C GLU A 466 -2.15 30.65 -8.31
N GLY A 467 -2.22 30.91 -7.01
CA GLY A 467 -2.96 32.04 -6.47
C GLY A 467 -2.74 32.27 -4.97
N PRO A 468 -2.95 33.51 -4.48
CA PRO A 468 -2.88 33.78 -3.05
C PRO A 468 -3.93 32.97 -2.28
N PRO A 469 -3.64 32.55 -1.04
CA PRO A 469 -4.60 31.89 -0.15
C PRO A 469 -5.88 32.71 0.04
N VAL A 470 -6.99 32.03 0.32
CA VAL A 470 -8.31 32.64 0.51
C VAL A 470 -8.62 32.68 2.00
N GLN A 471 -8.78 33.89 2.55
CA GLN A 471 -9.26 34.05 3.92
C GLN A 471 -10.79 34.03 3.94
N VAL A 472 -11.39 33.16 4.76
CA VAL A 472 -12.85 33.06 4.91
C VAL A 472 -13.26 33.55 6.30
N LYS A 473 -14.44 34.17 6.44
CA LYS A 473 -14.87 34.79 7.70
C LYS A 473 -15.64 33.83 8.61
N GLY A 474 -15.32 33.82 9.90
CA GLY A 474 -15.99 33.02 10.93
C GLY A 474 -15.02 32.11 11.69
N VAL A 475 -15.53 31.13 12.43
CA VAL A 475 -14.67 30.23 13.22
C VAL A 475 -14.65 28.84 12.58
N ASP A 476 -13.47 28.34 12.22
CA ASP A 476 -13.36 26.94 11.79
C ASP A 476 -13.69 26.02 12.96
N VAL A 477 -14.65 25.15 12.74
CA VAL A 477 -15.14 24.20 13.72
C VAL A 477 -14.02 23.25 14.14
N PHE A 478 -13.16 22.83 13.21
CA PHE A 478 -12.10 21.86 13.51
C PHE A 478 -10.98 22.44 14.37
N THR A 479 -10.49 23.62 14.00
CA THR A 479 -9.29 24.21 14.63
C THR A 479 -9.63 25.26 15.69
N GLY A 480 -10.85 25.80 15.71
CA GLY A 480 -11.23 26.95 16.50
C GLY A 480 -10.61 28.27 16.00
N GLU A 481 -9.96 28.25 14.84
CA GLU A 481 -9.30 29.42 14.26
C GLU A 481 -10.34 30.42 13.75
N GLU A 482 -10.17 31.69 14.13
CA GLU A 482 -10.94 32.80 13.61
C GLU A 482 -10.40 33.22 12.24
N ASP A 483 -11.32 33.41 11.30
CA ASP A 483 -11.10 33.76 9.91
C ASP A 483 -10.04 32.88 9.20
N PRO A 484 -10.29 31.56 9.09
CA PRO A 484 -9.30 30.60 8.61
C PRO A 484 -8.86 30.87 7.17
N VAL A 485 -7.59 30.56 6.88
CA VAL A 485 -6.99 30.72 5.54
C VAL A 485 -6.94 29.40 4.79
N LEU A 486 -7.62 29.33 3.64
CA LEU A 486 -7.63 28.19 2.71
C LEU A 486 -6.51 28.31 1.67
N GLY A 487 -5.84 27.20 1.37
CA GLY A 487 -4.76 27.11 0.38
C GLY A 487 -4.20 25.69 0.26
N PRO A 488 -3.02 25.51 -0.35
CA PRO A 488 -2.42 24.17 -0.54
C PRO A 488 -2.22 23.37 0.76
N GLY A 489 -2.00 24.04 1.90
CA GLY A 489 -1.89 23.41 3.21
C GLY A 489 -3.23 23.21 3.94
N ARG A 490 -4.33 23.77 3.42
CA ARG A 490 -5.69 23.68 3.99
C ARG A 490 -6.74 23.81 2.88
N SER A 491 -7.17 22.68 2.35
CA SER A 491 -8.07 22.61 1.20
C SER A 491 -9.55 22.61 1.57
N SER A 492 -9.90 22.69 2.86
CA SER A 492 -11.29 22.80 3.30
C SER A 492 -11.42 23.39 4.70
N ALA A 493 -12.64 23.84 5.04
CA ALA A 493 -13.02 24.25 6.40
C ALA A 493 -14.53 24.08 6.61
N ILE A 494 -14.96 23.90 7.86
CA ILE A 494 -16.37 24.02 8.26
C ILE A 494 -16.44 25.25 9.16
N VAL A 495 -17.08 26.30 8.70
CA VAL A 495 -17.06 27.60 9.39
C VAL A 495 -18.43 27.88 9.99
N ALA A 496 -18.47 28.16 11.29
CA ALA A 496 -19.66 28.63 11.97
C ALA A 496 -19.71 30.18 11.93
N HIS A 497 -20.86 30.74 11.56
CA HIS A 497 -21.04 32.20 11.40
C HIS A 497 -21.80 32.86 12.57
N VAL A 498 -22.29 32.08 13.53
CA VAL A 498 -23.00 32.57 14.72
C VAL A 498 -22.14 32.28 15.95
N PRO A 499 -22.03 33.18 16.95
CA PRO A 499 -21.40 32.83 18.22
C PRO A 499 -22.18 31.67 18.82
N THR A 500 -21.55 30.50 18.87
CA THR A 500 -22.15 29.28 19.38
C THR A 500 -22.52 29.54 20.84
N LYS A 501 -23.81 29.76 21.12
CA LYS A 501 -24.32 29.35 22.43
C LYS A 501 -23.91 27.88 22.59
N PRO A 502 -23.44 27.45 23.77
CA PRO A 502 -23.16 26.05 24.02
C PRO A 502 -24.37 25.24 23.56
N TRP A 503 -24.20 24.44 22.52
CA TRP A 503 -25.26 23.58 22.03
C TRP A 503 -25.55 22.56 23.13
N GLU A 504 -26.78 22.60 23.66
CA GLU A 504 -27.26 21.55 24.56
C GLU A 504 -27.60 20.34 23.70
N PRO A 505 -26.98 19.16 23.95
CA PRO A 505 -27.24 17.98 23.15
C PRO A 505 -28.74 17.64 23.21
N PRO A 506 -29.38 17.29 22.08
CA PRO A 506 -30.72 16.75 22.10
C PRO A 506 -30.70 15.49 22.97
N PRO A 507 -31.80 15.19 23.67
CA PRO A 507 -31.92 13.95 24.42
C PRO A 507 -31.59 12.77 23.49
N ALA A 508 -30.78 11.83 23.99
CA ALA A 508 -30.39 10.65 23.25
C ALA A 508 -31.65 10.01 22.61
N PRO A 509 -31.60 9.65 21.32
CA PRO A 509 -32.75 9.05 20.66
C PRO A 509 -33.20 7.83 21.45
N ASP A 510 -34.50 7.74 21.71
CA ASP A 510 -35.11 6.61 22.40
C ASP A 510 -34.94 5.34 21.56
N ARG A 511 -33.88 4.58 21.86
CA ARG A 511 -33.45 3.36 21.16
C ARG A 511 -34.44 2.20 21.28
N THR A 512 -35.58 2.39 21.95
CA THR A 512 -36.64 1.38 22.08
C THR A 512 -37.75 1.50 21.03
N LYS A 513 -37.78 2.60 20.25
CA LYS A 513 -38.72 2.76 19.14
C LYS A 513 -38.14 2.18 17.86
N LEU A 514 -38.45 0.91 17.61
CA LEU A 514 -38.38 0.32 16.27
C LEU A 514 -39.10 1.25 15.29
N VAL A 515 -38.36 1.79 14.32
CA VAL A 515 -38.94 2.45 13.15
C VAL A 515 -39.85 1.43 12.49
N LYS A 516 -41.15 1.73 12.39
CA LYS A 516 -42.09 0.87 11.67
C LYS A 516 -41.57 0.74 10.23
N PRO A 517 -41.34 -0.49 9.72
CA PRO A 517 -41.01 -0.67 8.31
C PRO A 517 -42.12 -0.03 7.48
N ALA A 518 -41.75 0.86 6.56
CA ALA A 518 -42.67 1.36 5.55
C ALA A 518 -43.32 0.17 4.85
N GLU A 519 -44.66 0.19 4.72
CA GLU A 519 -45.42 -0.88 4.09
C GLU A 519 -44.86 -1.16 2.68
N LYS A 520 -44.18 -2.31 2.53
CA LYS A 520 -43.58 -2.78 1.28
C LYS A 520 -44.65 -2.88 0.20
N GLY A 521 -44.63 -1.93 -0.74
CA GLY A 521 -45.39 -1.99 -1.98
C GLY A 521 -44.98 -3.20 -2.83
N ALA A 522 -45.98 -4.06 -3.11
CA ALA A 522 -46.07 -5.05 -4.19
C ALA A 522 -44.80 -5.83 -4.59
N ARG A 523 -44.52 -6.93 -3.89
CA ARG A 523 -43.66 -8.02 -4.40
C ARG A 523 -44.30 -8.70 -5.62
N ARG A 524 -43.70 -8.58 -6.81
CA ARG A 524 -44.00 -9.47 -7.94
C ARG A 524 -43.33 -10.83 -7.70
N GLY A 525 -44.14 -11.89 -7.73
CA GLY A 525 -43.85 -13.21 -7.17
C GLY A 525 -42.71 -13.99 -7.82
N LEU A 526 -42.00 -14.73 -6.96
CA LEU A 526 -41.19 -15.89 -7.29
C LEU A 526 -41.75 -17.11 -6.54
N PRO A 527 -41.71 -18.32 -7.12
CA PRO A 527 -42.36 -19.51 -6.57
C PRO A 527 -41.59 -20.07 -5.35
N ARG A 528 -42.33 -20.42 -4.29
CA ARG A 528 -41.81 -21.14 -3.11
C ARG A 528 -41.41 -22.56 -3.49
N LEU A 529 -40.20 -22.97 -3.13
CA LEU A 529 -39.73 -24.36 -3.17
C LEU A 529 -39.74 -24.97 -1.75
N PRO A 530 -39.87 -26.30 -1.62
CA PRO A 530 -40.30 -26.97 -0.39
C PRO A 530 -39.16 -27.19 0.62
N GLU A 531 -39.52 -27.11 1.89
CA GLU A 531 -38.68 -27.37 3.06
C GLU A 531 -38.15 -28.82 3.08
N LEU A 532 -36.87 -28.99 3.41
CA LEU A 532 -36.24 -30.28 3.71
C LEU A 532 -35.83 -30.34 5.20
N PRO A 533 -35.79 -31.55 5.80
CA PRO A 533 -35.76 -31.73 7.26
C PRO A 533 -34.36 -31.52 7.87
N PRO A 534 -34.29 -31.23 9.19
CA PRO A 534 -33.04 -30.89 9.87
C PRO A 534 -32.14 -32.11 10.06
N GLY A 535 -30.90 -32.01 9.57
CA GLY A 535 -29.82 -32.99 9.76
C GLY A 535 -28.93 -32.64 10.95
N HIS A 536 -28.59 -33.67 11.73
CA HIS A 536 -27.96 -33.66 13.04
C HIS A 536 -26.56 -33.02 13.12
N SER A 537 -26.30 -32.35 14.25
CA SER A 537 -25.01 -31.82 14.68
C SER A 537 -23.98 -32.92 14.98
N LEU A 538 -22.75 -32.73 14.54
CA LEU A 538 -21.53 -33.31 15.11
C LEU A 538 -20.66 -32.09 15.46
N GLY A 539 -20.42 -31.77 16.73
CA GLY A 539 -19.54 -32.51 17.63
C GLY A 539 -18.15 -31.86 17.56
N GLY A 540 -17.94 -30.81 18.35
CA GLY A 540 -16.76 -29.94 18.27
C GLY A 540 -15.49 -30.50 18.91
N ALA A 541 -14.35 -29.92 18.54
CA ALA A 541 -13.12 -29.96 19.31
C ALA A 541 -12.36 -28.63 19.15
N LYS A 542 -12.39 -27.81 20.21
CA LYS A 542 -11.52 -26.64 20.41
C LYS A 542 -10.19 -27.13 20.99
N VAL A 543 -9.06 -26.71 20.42
CA VAL A 543 -7.78 -26.59 21.16
C VAL A 543 -7.11 -25.30 20.73
N ALA A 544 -7.13 -24.30 21.61
CA ALA A 544 -6.34 -23.08 21.50
C ALA A 544 -5.01 -23.28 22.22
N LEU A 545 -3.90 -22.87 21.61
CA LEU A 545 -2.58 -22.78 22.25
C LEU A 545 -2.34 -21.34 22.67
N GLU A 546 -2.26 -21.09 23.97
CA GLU A 546 -1.86 -19.80 24.54
C GLU A 546 -0.33 -19.64 24.57
N PRO A 547 0.20 -18.39 24.52
CA PRO A 547 1.63 -18.13 24.64
C PRO A 547 2.12 -18.27 26.09
N ALA A 548 3.25 -18.95 26.28
CA ALA A 548 3.86 -19.13 27.60
C ALA A 548 4.57 -17.84 28.10
N PRO A 549 4.54 -17.57 29.43
CA PRO A 549 5.20 -16.40 30.02
C PRO A 549 6.73 -16.56 30.07
N PRO A 550 7.49 -15.45 30.16
CA PRO A 550 8.95 -15.48 30.20
C PRO A 550 9.45 -16.19 31.45
N ALA A 551 10.33 -17.18 31.25
CA ALA A 551 10.89 -17.98 32.33
C ALA A 551 11.72 -17.12 33.29
N LYS A 552 11.41 -17.18 34.59
CA LYS A 552 12.26 -16.65 35.67
C LYS A 552 13.51 -17.52 35.82
N TRP A 553 14.64 -17.05 35.30
CA TRP A 553 15.91 -17.76 35.33
C TRP A 553 16.78 -17.36 36.54
N VAL A 554 16.64 -18.03 37.69
CA VAL A 554 17.77 -18.20 38.62
C VAL A 554 17.56 -19.48 39.44
N SER A 555 18.24 -20.57 39.07
CA SER A 555 18.41 -21.73 39.95
C SER A 555 19.90 -21.83 40.31
N ARG A 556 20.27 -21.36 41.51
CA ARG A 556 21.63 -21.54 42.07
C ARG A 556 21.75 -22.96 42.63
N ARG A 557 22.12 -23.95 41.81
CA ARG A 557 22.43 -25.34 42.26
C ARG A 557 23.94 -25.58 42.38
N ARG A 558 24.34 -26.40 43.38
CA ARG A 558 25.73 -26.84 43.61
C ARG A 558 26.15 -27.88 42.56
N PHE A 559 27.33 -27.73 41.96
CA PHE A 559 27.96 -28.77 41.12
C PHE A 559 29.45 -28.98 41.50
N ARG A 560 29.92 -30.24 41.48
CA ARG A 560 31.34 -30.63 41.54
C ARG A 560 31.90 -30.75 40.10
N GLY A 561 33.20 -30.47 39.90
CA GLY A 561 33.90 -30.67 38.61
C GLY A 561 34.16 -29.38 37.81
N TRP A 562 34.95 -28.45 38.36
CA TRP A 562 35.39 -27.23 37.67
C TRP A 562 36.70 -27.52 36.91
N ALA A 563 36.84 -27.03 35.69
CA ALA A 563 38.08 -27.14 34.92
C ALA A 563 39.14 -26.09 35.33
N VAL A 564 38.69 -24.94 35.85
CA VAL A 564 39.56 -23.82 36.26
C VAL A 564 39.31 -23.49 37.72
N ASP A 565 40.26 -23.82 38.58
CA ASP A 565 40.06 -23.74 40.04
C ASP A 565 39.99 -22.31 40.59
N GLU A 566 40.58 -21.37 39.86
CA GLU A 566 40.70 -19.96 40.23
C GLU A 566 39.49 -19.10 39.84
N CYS A 567 38.61 -19.59 38.95
CA CYS A 567 37.39 -18.88 38.57
C CYS A 567 36.28 -19.02 39.62
N ARG A 568 35.46 -17.97 39.78
CA ARG A 568 34.33 -17.96 40.72
C ARG A 568 32.99 -18.25 40.08
N TYR A 569 32.90 -18.04 38.77
CA TYR A 569 31.66 -18.20 38.02
C TYR A 569 31.89 -19.08 36.80
N ARG A 570 30.81 -19.76 36.39
CA ARG A 570 30.76 -20.61 35.20
C ARG A 570 29.43 -20.39 34.49
N LEU A 571 29.48 -20.09 33.20
CA LEU A 571 28.34 -20.10 32.29
C LEU A 571 28.39 -21.39 31.50
N VAL A 572 27.38 -22.24 31.64
CA VAL A 572 27.26 -23.50 30.90
C VAL A 572 26.25 -23.31 29.78
N ILE A 573 26.73 -23.41 28.54
CA ILE A 573 25.92 -23.32 27.33
C ILE A 573 25.77 -24.74 26.79
N ARG A 574 24.55 -25.29 26.85
CA ARG A 574 24.22 -26.60 26.27
C ARG A 574 23.53 -26.38 24.93
N CYS A 575 24.31 -26.36 23.85
CA CYS A 575 23.81 -26.22 22.49
C CYS A 575 22.91 -27.41 22.14
N HIS A 576 21.79 -27.13 21.49
CA HIS A 576 20.92 -28.17 20.95
C HIS A 576 21.68 -28.97 19.87
N PRO A 577 21.31 -30.26 19.66
CA PRO A 577 21.81 -31.01 18.51
C PRO A 577 21.45 -30.26 17.22
N ALA A 578 22.38 -30.24 16.27
CA ALA A 578 22.12 -29.68 14.95
C ALA A 578 21.56 -30.78 14.03
N PRO A 579 20.82 -30.47 12.95
CA PRO A 579 20.40 -31.49 11.98
C PRO A 579 21.56 -32.25 11.29
N ALA A 580 22.74 -31.65 11.25
CA ALA A 580 23.97 -32.24 10.72
C ALA A 580 25.17 -31.80 11.55
N ALA A 581 26.22 -32.62 11.59
CA ALA A 581 27.47 -32.24 12.24
C ALA A 581 28.11 -31.06 11.50
N MET A 582 28.48 -30.01 12.23
CA MET A 582 29.04 -28.80 11.64
C MET A 582 29.93 -28.05 12.63
N ASP A 583 31.02 -27.47 12.12
CA ASP A 583 31.85 -26.53 12.86
C ASP A 583 31.31 -25.11 12.66
N GLN A 584 31.08 -24.40 13.76
CA GLN A 584 30.61 -23.01 13.74
C GLN A 584 31.28 -22.19 14.83
N LEU A 585 31.30 -20.86 14.68
CA LEU A 585 31.61 -19.97 15.81
C LEU A 585 30.31 -19.55 16.48
N LEU A 586 30.31 -19.55 17.80
CA LEU A 586 29.34 -18.82 18.58
C LEU A 586 29.89 -17.41 18.83
N VAL A 587 29.02 -16.42 18.61
CA VAL A 587 29.30 -15.02 18.86
C VAL A 587 28.31 -14.57 19.92
N LEU A 588 28.84 -14.06 21.04
CA LEU A 588 28.05 -13.54 22.14
C LEU A 588 28.42 -12.07 22.34
N SER A 589 27.45 -11.17 22.23
CA SER A 589 27.71 -9.77 22.55
C SER A 589 28.02 -9.59 24.03
N GLY A 590 28.80 -8.56 24.38
CA GLY A 590 29.03 -8.19 25.77
C GLY A 590 27.73 -7.95 26.52
N ARG A 591 26.74 -7.31 25.88
CA ARG A 591 25.37 -7.16 26.40
C ARG A 591 24.74 -8.49 26.78
N GLU A 592 24.68 -9.45 25.86
CA GLU A 592 24.08 -10.76 26.14
C GLU A 592 24.84 -11.48 27.26
N PHE A 593 26.17 -11.39 27.28
CA PHE A 593 26.96 -11.95 28.37
C PHE A 593 26.60 -11.32 29.72
N TYR A 594 26.48 -10.00 29.80
CA TYR A 594 26.09 -9.30 31.02
C TYR A 594 24.65 -9.58 31.44
N ASP A 595 23.72 -9.62 30.50
CA ASP A 595 22.31 -9.95 30.76
C ASP A 595 22.18 -11.39 31.29
N LEU A 596 22.96 -12.33 30.76
CA LEU A 596 22.98 -13.72 31.22
C LEU A 596 23.62 -13.86 32.60
N THR A 597 24.73 -13.17 32.87
CA THR A 597 25.55 -13.38 34.07
C THR A 597 25.20 -12.47 35.25
N GLY A 598 24.56 -11.33 34.98
CA GLY A 598 24.26 -10.27 35.96
C GLY A 598 25.49 -9.54 36.48
N LEU A 599 26.61 -9.61 35.75
CA LEU A 599 27.83 -8.86 36.06
C LEU A 599 27.89 -7.54 35.28
N ASP A 600 28.79 -6.68 35.70
CA ASP A 600 29.24 -5.47 35.01
C ASP A 600 30.79 -5.38 35.07
N ASP A 601 31.39 -4.76 34.06
CA ASP A 601 32.84 -4.48 33.99
C ASP A 601 33.75 -5.73 34.18
N LEU A 602 33.62 -6.71 33.28
CA LEU A 602 34.47 -7.89 33.27
C LEU A 602 35.72 -7.68 32.39
N SER A 603 36.91 -8.03 32.90
CA SER A 603 38.07 -8.15 32.01
C SER A 603 37.94 -9.42 31.18
N TRP A 604 37.89 -9.29 29.84
CA TRP A 604 37.75 -10.46 28.97
C TRP A 604 38.91 -11.45 29.10
N LYS A 605 40.09 -10.98 29.53
CA LYS A 605 41.26 -11.83 29.83
C LYS A 605 41.01 -12.84 30.95
N SER A 606 39.97 -12.65 31.75
CA SER A 606 39.55 -13.60 32.78
C SER A 606 38.68 -14.75 32.25
N ILE A 607 38.18 -14.64 31.01
CA ILE A 607 37.27 -15.61 30.42
C ILE A 607 38.07 -16.76 29.83
N ARG A 608 37.66 -17.99 30.12
CA ARG A 608 38.25 -19.24 29.61
C ARG A 608 37.13 -20.12 29.05
N VAL A 609 37.29 -20.66 27.85
CA VAL A 609 36.25 -21.46 27.17
C VAL A 609 36.67 -22.92 27.12
N PHE A 610 35.77 -23.84 27.49
CA PHE A 610 36.01 -25.28 27.44
C PHE A 610 34.89 -25.99 26.69
N THR A 611 35.26 -26.95 25.85
CA THR A 611 34.33 -27.87 25.17
C THR A 611 34.84 -29.29 25.32
N GLY A 612 34.00 -30.20 25.84
CA GLY A 612 34.39 -31.59 26.08
C GLY A 612 35.61 -31.73 27.02
N GLY A 613 35.78 -30.80 27.98
CA GLY A 613 36.92 -30.77 28.90
C GLY A 613 38.23 -30.25 28.32
N ARG A 614 38.24 -29.81 27.04
CA ARG A 614 39.40 -29.18 26.40
C ARG A 614 39.20 -27.68 26.27
N GLU A 615 40.23 -26.94 26.65
CA GLU A 615 40.24 -25.49 26.48
C GLU A 615 40.23 -25.11 24.99
N GLN A 616 39.42 -24.11 24.65
CA GLN A 616 39.22 -23.61 23.29
C GLN A 616 39.79 -22.19 23.16
N PRO A 617 40.25 -21.82 21.95
CA PRO A 617 40.57 -20.42 21.66
C PRO A 617 39.33 -19.53 21.83
N ILE A 618 39.59 -18.33 22.34
CA ILE A 618 38.61 -17.26 22.49
C ILE A 618 39.17 -16.00 21.83
N GLN A 619 38.30 -15.22 21.22
CA GLN A 619 38.63 -13.93 20.63
C GLN A 619 37.61 -12.91 21.10
N VAL A 620 38.06 -11.70 21.42
CA VAL A 620 37.18 -10.56 21.66
C VAL A 620 37.42 -9.56 20.55
N ASP A 621 36.37 -9.28 19.81
CA ASP A 621 36.40 -8.27 18.77
C ASP A 621 35.84 -6.96 19.34
N GLU A 622 36.76 -6.04 19.64
CA GLU A 622 36.43 -4.78 20.29
C GLU A 622 35.68 -3.85 19.33
N ARG A 623 34.67 -3.16 19.86
CA ARG A 623 33.97 -2.06 19.18
C ARG A 623 34.07 -0.74 19.96
N ASP A 624 33.89 0.38 19.26
CA ASP A 624 34.08 1.72 19.82
C ASP A 624 32.81 2.38 20.40
N GLY A 625 31.75 1.61 20.66
CA GLY A 625 30.45 2.12 21.10
C GLY A 625 29.58 2.69 19.97
N THR A 626 30.14 2.99 18.80
CA THR A 626 29.37 3.32 17.57
C THR A 626 29.07 2.06 16.74
N GLY A 627 29.52 0.92 17.26
CA GLY A 627 29.52 -0.36 16.58
C GLY A 627 30.70 -0.54 15.63
N GLN A 628 31.67 0.36 15.50
CA GLN A 628 32.81 0.08 14.59
C GLN A 628 33.86 -0.77 15.28
N TYR A 629 34.37 -1.78 14.58
CA TYR A 629 35.49 -2.57 15.08
C TYR A 629 36.78 -1.73 15.16
N VAL A 630 37.54 -1.94 16.23
CA VAL A 630 38.81 -1.25 16.46
C VAL A 630 39.98 -2.23 16.68
N PRO A 631 41.22 -1.87 16.30
CA PRO A 631 42.36 -2.77 16.41
C PRO A 631 42.83 -3.07 17.83
N ALA A 632 42.58 -2.16 18.77
CA ALA A 632 43.11 -2.25 20.13
C ALA A 632 41.95 -2.13 21.13
N GLY A 633 41.70 -3.22 21.85
CA GLY A 633 40.71 -3.24 22.90
C GLY A 633 41.18 -2.62 24.22
N ASN A 634 40.25 -2.15 25.02
CA ASN A 634 40.51 -1.53 26.31
C ASN A 634 40.85 -2.58 27.42
N GLY A 635 40.74 -3.87 27.09
CA GLY A 635 41.02 -5.00 27.99
C GLY A 635 39.85 -5.41 28.88
N ARG A 636 38.70 -4.77 28.70
CA ARG A 636 37.38 -5.07 29.27
C ARG A 636 36.45 -5.52 28.16
N LEU A 637 35.40 -6.23 28.55
CA LEU A 637 34.33 -6.59 27.65
C LEU A 637 33.31 -5.45 27.67
N ASP A 638 33.29 -4.62 26.64
CA ASP A 638 32.29 -3.57 26.49
C ASP A 638 30.94 -4.17 26.02
N ILE A 639 29.87 -3.38 26.10
CA ILE A 639 28.50 -3.87 25.83
C ILE A 639 28.33 -4.31 24.37
N ASP A 640 29.00 -3.65 23.44
CA ASP A 640 28.95 -3.90 22.01
C ASP A 640 30.08 -4.81 21.48
N ASP A 641 31.04 -5.18 22.33
CA ASP A 641 32.07 -6.14 21.97
C ASP A 641 31.49 -7.51 21.63
N GLU A 642 32.18 -8.24 20.75
CA GLU A 642 31.81 -9.61 20.39
C GLU A 642 32.79 -10.63 20.97
N LEU A 643 32.27 -11.49 21.86
CA LEU A 643 32.98 -12.65 22.39
C LEU A 643 32.79 -13.84 21.45
N VAL A 644 33.87 -14.30 20.84
CA VAL A 644 33.85 -15.32 19.78
C VAL A 644 34.58 -16.58 20.24
N PHE A 645 33.99 -17.75 20.00
CA PHE A 645 34.61 -19.06 20.26
C PHE A 645 34.02 -20.16 19.36
N GLY A 646 34.82 -21.19 19.06
CA GLY A 646 34.42 -22.28 18.18
C GLY A 646 33.65 -23.40 18.88
N VAL A 647 32.66 -23.98 18.19
CA VAL A 647 31.92 -25.16 18.61
C VAL A 647 31.75 -26.13 17.44
N SER A 648 31.92 -27.42 17.71
CA SER A 648 31.68 -28.51 16.75
C SER A 648 30.35 -29.19 17.09
N LEU A 649 29.25 -28.69 16.53
CA LEU A 649 27.91 -29.22 16.76
C LEU A 649 27.79 -30.64 16.21
N GLN A 650 27.07 -31.49 16.94
CA GLN A 650 26.83 -32.89 16.57
C GLN A 650 25.38 -33.07 16.12
N ALA A 651 25.14 -34.03 15.22
CA ALA A 651 23.81 -34.29 14.67
C ALA A 651 22.82 -34.78 15.75
N ASP A 652 23.27 -35.72 16.58
CA ASP A 652 22.40 -36.49 17.48
C ASP A 652 22.65 -36.19 18.97
N ALA A 653 23.54 -35.25 19.29
CA ALA A 653 23.94 -35.00 20.66
C ALA A 653 24.13 -33.51 20.97
N PRO A 654 23.66 -33.03 22.13
CA PRO A 654 23.92 -31.66 22.56
C PRO A 654 25.41 -31.48 22.88
N VAL A 655 25.96 -30.33 22.52
CA VAL A 655 27.34 -29.97 22.85
C VAL A 655 27.34 -29.02 24.04
N THR A 656 28.17 -29.30 25.04
CA THR A 656 28.32 -28.43 26.20
C THR A 656 29.57 -27.60 26.07
N VAL A 657 29.39 -26.27 26.10
CA VAL A 657 30.45 -25.28 26.20
C VAL A 657 30.39 -24.67 27.60
N GLU A 658 31.53 -24.56 28.26
CA GLU A 658 31.66 -23.99 29.59
C GLU A 658 32.57 -22.75 29.54
N LEU A 659 32.04 -21.58 29.89
CA LEU A 659 32.81 -20.36 30.04
C LEU A 659 33.07 -20.13 31.53
N TYR A 660 34.33 -20.16 31.92
CA TYR A 660 34.78 -19.85 33.28
C TYR A 660 35.26 -18.40 33.33
N TYR A 661 34.87 -17.66 34.36
CA TYR A 661 35.23 -16.23 34.51
C TYR A 661 35.33 -15.80 35.98
N ASP A 662 36.08 -14.73 36.23
CA ASP A 662 36.17 -14.01 37.52
C ASP A 662 36.57 -12.54 37.27
N ASN A 663 36.35 -11.63 38.23
CA ASN A 663 36.76 -10.22 38.10
C ASN A 663 38.27 -10.01 38.28
N LYS A 664 39.08 -11.07 38.24
CA LYS A 664 40.54 -10.98 38.32
C LYS A 664 41.12 -11.35 36.97
N PRO A 665 41.88 -10.45 36.30
CA PRO A 665 42.53 -10.79 35.05
C PRO A 665 43.51 -11.96 35.27
N GLY A 666 43.26 -13.07 34.58
CA GLY A 666 44.20 -14.19 34.47
C GLY A 666 45.03 -14.06 33.20
N MET A 667 46.12 -14.83 33.09
CA MET A 667 46.77 -15.02 31.79
C MET A 667 45.90 -15.96 30.94
N GLN A 668 45.54 -15.53 29.74
CA GLN A 668 44.98 -16.44 28.74
C GLN A 668 46.10 -17.28 28.11
N PRO A 669 45.84 -18.54 27.74
CA PRO A 669 46.77 -19.30 26.93
C PRO A 669 46.97 -18.62 25.59
N GLU A 670 48.20 -18.61 25.09
CA GLU A 670 48.47 -18.18 23.71
C GLU A 670 47.99 -19.27 22.75
N PHE A 671 47.05 -18.90 21.87
CA PHE A 671 46.65 -19.71 20.73
C PHE A 671 47.25 -19.12 19.47
N PRO A 672 47.64 -19.94 18.48
CA PRO A 672 48.06 -19.42 17.19
C PRO A 672 46.90 -18.65 16.55
N ASP A 673 47.25 -17.57 15.83
CA ASP A 673 46.29 -16.83 15.02
C ASP A 673 45.55 -17.76 14.06
N ALA A 674 44.33 -17.34 13.68
CA ALA A 674 43.56 -18.02 12.67
C ALA A 674 44.41 -18.16 11.40
N ALA A 675 44.25 -19.27 10.68
CA ALA A 675 44.92 -19.50 9.41
C ALA A 675 44.33 -18.64 8.26
N VAL A 676 44.02 -17.36 8.55
CA VAL A 676 43.50 -16.39 7.59
C VAL A 676 44.61 -15.43 7.21
N THR A 677 44.92 -15.35 5.93
CA THR A 677 45.87 -14.41 5.35
C THR A 677 45.16 -13.18 4.82
N PHE A 678 45.73 -12.01 5.07
CA PHE A 678 45.34 -10.75 4.46
C PHE A 678 46.53 -10.18 3.67
N GLU A 679 46.43 -10.22 2.35
CA GLU A 679 47.48 -9.74 1.44
C GLU A 679 47.00 -8.49 0.71
N LYS A 680 47.77 -7.40 0.81
CA LYS A 680 47.53 -6.21 -0.01
C LYS A 680 48.03 -6.48 -1.43
N ILE A 681 47.15 -6.29 -2.41
CA ILE A 681 47.46 -6.46 -3.83
C ILE A 681 47.14 -5.16 -4.58
N ASP A 682 47.56 -5.05 -5.83
CA ASP A 682 47.24 -3.88 -6.66
C ASP A 682 46.87 -4.33 -8.06
N THR A 683 45.62 -4.76 -8.24
CA THR A 683 45.09 -5.21 -9.53
C THR A 683 43.94 -4.30 -9.98
N ALA A 684 43.57 -4.37 -11.27
CA ALA A 684 42.45 -3.59 -11.78
C ALA A 684 41.19 -3.78 -10.91
N THR A 685 40.89 -5.01 -10.48
CA THR A 685 39.64 -5.38 -9.82
C THR A 685 39.76 -5.59 -8.31
N ALA A 686 40.94 -5.45 -7.68
CA ALA A 686 41.09 -5.68 -6.24
C ALA A 686 42.35 -5.01 -5.67
N ASP A 687 42.26 -4.62 -4.39
CA ASP A 687 43.31 -4.01 -3.58
C ASP A 687 43.77 -4.90 -2.41
N ALA A 688 43.01 -5.95 -2.08
CA ALA A 688 43.43 -6.96 -1.11
C ALA A 688 42.83 -8.33 -1.40
N VAL A 689 43.44 -9.37 -0.82
CA VAL A 689 42.94 -10.74 -0.77
C VAL A 689 42.84 -11.15 0.69
N LEU A 690 41.68 -11.70 1.07
CA LEU A 690 41.43 -12.34 2.35
C LEU A 690 41.19 -13.84 2.10
N SER A 691 41.96 -14.73 2.70
CA SER A 691 41.85 -16.17 2.45
C SER A 691 42.11 -17.00 3.69
N ASN A 692 41.32 -18.05 3.92
CA ASN A 692 41.57 -19.05 4.96
C ASN A 692 42.15 -20.36 4.42
N GLY A 693 42.69 -20.32 3.19
CA GLY A 693 43.19 -21.49 2.45
C GLY A 693 42.12 -22.25 1.66
N ARG A 694 40.85 -22.21 2.09
CA ARG A 694 39.72 -22.79 1.34
C ARG A 694 38.90 -21.70 0.66
N LEU A 695 38.30 -20.81 1.45
CA LEU A 695 37.56 -19.66 0.98
C LEU A 695 38.52 -18.48 0.75
N THR A 696 38.40 -17.85 -0.42
CA THR A 696 39.16 -16.65 -0.78
C THR A 696 38.20 -15.55 -1.23
N ALA A 697 38.41 -14.33 -0.77
CA ALA A 697 37.67 -13.14 -1.16
C ALA A 697 38.65 -12.04 -1.62
N ARG A 698 38.42 -11.49 -2.81
CA ARG A 698 39.15 -10.31 -3.30
C ARG A 698 38.35 -9.05 -2.98
N LEU A 699 39.01 -8.07 -2.37
CA LEU A 699 38.40 -6.86 -1.85
C LEU A 699 38.86 -5.64 -2.64
N LYS A 700 37.93 -4.72 -2.90
CA LYS A 700 38.19 -3.50 -3.67
C LYS A 700 37.85 -2.27 -2.85
N GLY A 701 38.81 -1.35 -2.74
CA GLY A 701 38.63 -0.05 -2.12
C GLY A 701 38.10 0.98 -3.12
N PRO A 702 38.85 2.05 -3.45
CA PRO A 702 38.39 3.11 -4.34
C PRO A 702 38.32 2.70 -5.82
N ALA A 703 37.49 3.42 -6.57
CA ALA A 703 37.59 3.45 -8.04
C ALA A 703 38.97 4.02 -8.45
N ARG A 704 39.61 3.42 -9.46
CA ARG A 704 40.98 3.81 -9.87
C ARG A 704 41.02 5.00 -10.84
N ASN A 705 39.99 5.17 -11.66
CA ASN A 705 39.91 6.21 -12.67
C ASN A 705 38.45 6.70 -12.84
N PRO A 706 37.89 7.38 -11.85
CA PRO A 706 36.46 7.73 -11.82
C PRO A 706 36.02 8.57 -13.04
N ASP A 707 36.95 9.27 -13.71
CA ASP A 707 36.68 10.08 -14.91
C ASP A 707 36.48 9.24 -16.18
N LYS A 708 36.81 7.94 -16.14
CA LYS A 708 36.58 7.00 -17.26
C LYS A 708 35.34 6.16 -17.00
N ASP A 709 34.25 6.55 -17.65
CA ASP A 709 32.99 5.80 -17.60
C ASP A 709 33.17 4.36 -18.12
N GLY A 710 32.67 3.39 -17.35
CA GLY A 710 32.49 2.00 -17.79
C GLY A 710 33.70 1.05 -17.66
N GLY A 711 34.84 1.49 -17.12
CA GLY A 711 36.01 0.64 -16.87
C GLY A 711 35.79 -0.38 -15.74
N LEU A 712 36.31 -1.61 -15.88
CA LEU A 712 36.26 -2.65 -14.83
C LEU A 712 37.05 -2.23 -13.57
N GLU A 713 38.06 -1.40 -13.74
CA GLU A 713 38.89 -0.84 -12.66
C GLU A 713 38.14 0.12 -11.73
N ASN A 714 36.96 0.58 -12.16
CA ASN A 714 36.04 1.44 -11.41
C ASN A 714 34.84 0.67 -10.84
N ALA A 715 34.72 -0.62 -11.16
CA ALA A 715 33.64 -1.47 -10.69
C ALA A 715 33.90 -1.94 -9.25
N GLY A 716 32.83 -2.13 -8.47
CA GLY A 716 32.88 -2.71 -7.14
C GLY A 716 33.62 -1.93 -6.04
N PRO A 717 33.64 -0.59 -6.00
CA PRO A 717 34.31 0.09 -4.90
C PRO A 717 33.61 -0.18 -3.57
N GLY A 718 34.40 -0.47 -2.53
CA GLY A 718 33.93 -0.87 -1.20
C GLY A 718 33.33 -2.28 -1.12
N SER A 719 33.55 -3.13 -2.13
CA SER A 719 32.90 -4.43 -2.24
C SER A 719 33.87 -5.60 -2.40
N ILE A 720 33.31 -6.81 -2.35
CA ILE A 720 34.00 -8.02 -2.76
C ILE A 720 33.86 -8.14 -4.28
N THR A 721 34.94 -8.48 -4.98
CA THR A 721 34.97 -8.50 -6.45
C THR A 721 35.15 -9.91 -7.04
N ASP A 722 35.57 -10.85 -6.21
CA ASP A 722 35.80 -12.23 -6.60
C ASP A 722 35.77 -13.08 -5.33
N CYS A 723 35.09 -14.24 -5.40
CA CYS A 723 35.12 -15.24 -4.35
C CYS A 723 35.36 -16.61 -4.95
N SER A 724 36.15 -17.43 -4.26
CA SER A 724 36.40 -18.81 -4.63
C SER A 724 36.48 -19.73 -3.42
N LEU A 725 36.15 -21.00 -3.60
CA LEU A 725 36.34 -22.07 -2.63
C LEU A 725 37.18 -23.16 -3.24
N ASP A 726 38.21 -23.59 -2.51
CA ASP A 726 39.14 -24.63 -2.95
C ASP A 726 39.70 -24.35 -4.36
N GLY A 727 39.90 -23.05 -4.67
CA GLY A 727 40.39 -22.54 -5.95
C GLY A 727 39.32 -22.37 -7.05
N LYS A 728 38.09 -22.82 -6.84
CA LYS A 728 36.99 -22.72 -7.81
C LYS A 728 36.19 -21.44 -7.61
N GLY A 729 36.10 -20.63 -8.66
CA GLY A 729 35.45 -19.32 -8.61
C GLY A 729 33.92 -19.40 -8.56
N PHE A 730 33.32 -18.73 -7.59
CA PHE A 730 31.86 -18.64 -7.46
C PHE A 730 31.26 -17.34 -7.99
N THR A 731 32.14 -16.41 -8.31
CA THR A 731 31.73 -15.10 -8.79
C THR A 731 32.95 -14.35 -9.22
N ARG A 732 32.79 -13.57 -10.29
CA ARG A 732 33.81 -12.67 -10.79
C ARG A 732 33.16 -11.44 -11.40
N ILE A 733 33.70 -10.25 -11.10
CA ILE A 733 33.32 -9.04 -11.85
C ILE A 733 33.72 -9.23 -13.32
N ARG A 734 32.71 -9.40 -14.20
CA ARG A 734 32.86 -9.43 -15.67
C ARG A 734 32.32 -8.17 -16.36
N SER A 735 31.63 -7.30 -15.62
CA SER A 735 31.07 -6.05 -16.13
C SER A 735 31.12 -4.97 -15.05
N HIS A 736 31.05 -3.69 -15.44
CA HIS A 736 31.06 -2.56 -14.52
C HIS A 736 29.80 -2.46 -13.63
N HIS A 737 28.83 -3.37 -13.79
CA HIS A 737 27.63 -3.49 -12.96
C HIS A 737 27.68 -4.67 -11.98
N ALA A 738 28.75 -5.46 -11.98
CA ALA A 738 28.92 -6.59 -11.09
C ALA A 738 29.70 -6.15 -9.86
N ASN A 739 29.10 -6.25 -8.68
CA ASN A 739 29.75 -6.16 -7.37
C ASN A 739 29.32 -7.42 -6.59
N LEU A 740 30.06 -7.88 -5.58
CA LEU A 740 29.56 -8.89 -4.65
C LEU A 740 29.16 -8.24 -3.34
N LEU A 741 27.85 -8.08 -3.17
CA LEU A 741 27.25 -7.29 -2.10
C LEU A 741 27.74 -5.83 -2.23
N PHE A 742 27.02 -4.84 -1.71
CA PHE A 742 27.29 -3.40 -1.93
C PHE A 742 27.01 -2.91 -3.36
N GLY A 743 25.83 -2.35 -3.57
CA GLY A 743 25.52 -1.61 -4.79
C GLY A 743 25.06 -0.18 -4.53
N GLN A 744 24.54 0.42 -5.58
CA GLN A 744 24.03 1.80 -5.64
C GLN A 744 23.26 2.18 -4.36
N PRO A 745 23.46 3.41 -3.81
CA PRO A 745 24.09 4.56 -4.46
C PRO A 745 25.60 4.73 -4.22
N PHE A 746 26.28 3.82 -3.51
CA PHE A 746 27.65 4.05 -3.01
C PHE A 746 28.77 3.80 -4.03
N THR A 747 28.41 3.46 -5.27
CA THR A 747 29.38 3.06 -6.31
C THR A 747 30.23 4.23 -6.84
N SER A 748 29.84 5.47 -6.56
CA SER A 748 30.59 6.68 -6.95
C SER A 748 31.38 7.32 -5.80
N GLY A 749 31.37 6.71 -4.62
CA GLY A 749 32.03 7.24 -3.42
C GLY A 749 33.54 6.99 -3.38
N ASN A 750 34.28 7.84 -2.66
CA ASN A 750 35.72 7.70 -2.44
C ASN A 750 36.02 6.71 -1.30
N TRP A 751 35.82 5.42 -1.56
CA TRP A 751 36.10 4.36 -0.59
C TRP A 751 37.58 4.27 -0.20
N THR A 752 37.87 3.94 1.06
CA THR A 752 39.23 3.62 1.50
C THR A 752 39.68 2.26 0.96
N LYS A 753 41.01 2.04 0.89
CA LYS A 753 41.55 0.71 0.66
C LYS A 753 41.20 -0.23 1.83
N PRO A 754 41.06 -1.55 1.58
CA PRO A 754 40.86 -2.53 2.64
C PRO A 754 41.95 -2.45 3.71
N GLU A 755 41.52 -2.41 4.97
CA GLU A 755 42.39 -2.31 6.14
C GLU A 755 42.16 -3.50 7.07
N LEU A 756 43.24 -4.17 7.47
CA LEU A 756 43.18 -5.17 8.53
C LEU A 756 42.92 -4.48 9.86
N VAL A 757 41.80 -4.82 10.52
CA VAL A 757 41.42 -4.24 11.81
C VAL A 757 41.80 -5.19 12.94
N ILE A 758 41.33 -6.43 12.88
CA ILE A 758 41.60 -7.46 13.90
C ILE A 758 42.15 -8.71 13.22
N SER A 759 43.21 -9.26 13.80
CA SER A 759 43.75 -10.58 13.47
C SER A 759 43.82 -11.37 14.77
N GLY A 760 42.99 -12.41 14.89
CA GLY A 760 42.91 -13.21 16.10
C GLY A 760 42.84 -14.71 15.82
N PRO A 761 42.76 -15.56 16.87
CA PRO A 761 42.86 -17.01 16.76
C PRO A 761 41.66 -17.70 16.08
N LEU A 762 40.55 -16.99 15.88
CA LEU A 762 39.31 -17.55 15.34
C LEU A 762 38.92 -16.93 14.00
N ARG A 763 39.04 -15.61 13.86
CA ARG A 763 38.70 -14.88 12.63
C ARG A 763 39.55 -13.64 12.45
N THR A 764 39.65 -13.21 11.19
CA THR A 764 40.31 -11.97 10.79
C THR A 764 39.29 -11.01 10.21
N ILE A 765 39.35 -9.75 10.65
CA ILE A 765 38.39 -8.69 10.33
C ILE A 765 39.07 -7.61 9.48
N VAL A 766 38.49 -7.35 8.32
CA VAL A 766 38.93 -6.31 7.38
C VAL A 766 37.83 -5.27 7.21
N ARG A 767 38.20 -4.00 7.15
CA ARG A 767 37.28 -2.87 7.00
C ARG A 767 37.57 -2.07 5.73
N MET A 768 36.51 -1.58 5.11
CA MET A 768 36.51 -0.54 4.08
C MET A 768 35.52 0.53 4.50
N HIS A 769 35.87 1.80 4.27
CA HIS A 769 35.08 2.93 4.73
C HIS A 769 34.83 3.90 3.59
N LEU A 770 33.57 4.32 3.44
CA LEU A 770 33.19 5.49 2.67
C LEU A 770 33.06 6.65 3.67
N PRO A 771 34.03 7.59 3.67
CA PRO A 771 33.93 8.80 4.48
C PRO A 771 32.70 9.62 4.08
N GLU A 772 32.41 10.65 4.88
CA GLU A 772 31.21 11.46 4.74
C GLU A 772 31.05 11.94 3.29
N THR A 773 30.03 11.42 2.62
CA THR A 773 29.81 11.58 1.18
C THR A 773 28.41 12.10 0.92
N VAL A 774 28.33 13.14 0.09
CA VAL A 774 27.07 13.69 -0.43
C VAL A 774 26.90 13.20 -1.86
N SER A 775 25.93 12.31 -2.08
CA SER A 775 25.52 11.90 -3.42
C SER A 775 24.36 12.77 -3.89
N ARG A 776 24.41 13.21 -5.15
CA ARG A 776 23.38 14.05 -5.78
C ARG A 776 22.86 13.41 -7.06
N ASP A 777 21.59 13.60 -7.37
CA ASP A 777 21.01 13.20 -8.64
C ASP A 777 21.41 14.14 -9.79
N ASN A 778 20.96 13.82 -11.01
CA ASN A 778 21.20 14.63 -12.21
C ASN A 778 20.59 16.04 -12.14
N ALA A 779 19.63 16.27 -11.23
CA ALA A 779 19.04 17.59 -10.97
C ALA A 779 19.78 18.36 -9.86
N GLY A 780 20.90 17.81 -9.33
CA GLY A 780 21.70 18.41 -8.27
C GLY A 780 21.11 18.26 -6.86
N ARG A 781 19.99 17.54 -6.71
CA ARG A 781 19.37 17.28 -5.41
C ARG A 781 20.20 16.26 -4.66
N THR A 782 20.47 16.47 -3.39
CA THR A 782 21.04 15.41 -2.53
C THR A 782 20.11 14.20 -2.63
N ILE A 783 20.67 13.00 -2.65
CA ILE A 783 19.94 11.72 -2.55
C ILE A 783 20.45 10.86 -1.38
N PHE A 784 21.69 11.11 -0.95
CA PHE A 784 22.30 10.50 0.24
C PHE A 784 23.36 11.45 0.80
N GLU A 785 23.39 11.61 2.12
CA GLU A 785 24.47 12.26 2.85
C GLU A 785 24.82 11.40 4.07
N GLY A 786 26.03 10.85 4.12
CA GLY A 786 26.43 9.98 5.21
C GLY A 786 27.77 9.26 5.02
N THR A 787 28.08 8.37 5.96
CA THR A 787 29.22 7.45 5.93
C THR A 787 28.74 6.01 5.77
N VAL A 788 29.60 5.16 5.22
CA VAL A 788 29.34 3.73 5.13
C VAL A 788 30.58 2.95 5.54
N THR A 789 30.44 2.01 6.45
CA THR A 789 31.52 1.11 6.85
C THR A 789 31.13 -0.32 6.47
N SER A 790 31.96 -0.95 5.66
CA SER A 790 31.84 -2.35 5.27
C SER A 790 32.91 -3.16 6.00
N THR A 791 32.49 -4.14 6.78
CA THR A 791 33.37 -5.02 7.53
C THR A 791 33.19 -6.46 7.05
N ILE A 792 34.30 -7.16 6.85
CA ILE A 792 34.33 -8.56 6.42
C ILE A 792 35.15 -9.35 7.45
N ALA A 793 34.51 -10.32 8.09
CA ALA A 793 35.12 -11.20 9.08
C ALA A 793 35.23 -12.62 8.49
N MET A 794 36.43 -13.07 8.16
CA MET A 794 36.67 -14.41 7.61
C MET A 794 37.16 -15.37 8.69
N TYR A 795 36.60 -16.58 8.69
CA TYR A 795 36.77 -17.55 9.76
C TYR A 795 37.94 -18.48 9.43
N GLY A 796 38.76 -18.83 10.41
CA GLY A 796 40.02 -19.54 10.17
C GLY A 796 39.88 -21.01 9.75
N LYS A 797 38.90 -21.74 10.30
CA LYS A 797 38.81 -23.20 10.14
C LYS A 797 37.69 -23.66 9.21
N VAL A 798 36.76 -22.77 8.88
CA VAL A 798 35.54 -23.07 8.12
C VAL A 798 35.42 -22.09 6.96
N PRO A 799 34.88 -22.50 5.80
CA PRO A 799 34.73 -21.63 4.63
C PRO A 799 33.58 -20.64 4.81
N VAL A 800 33.63 -19.82 5.86
CA VAL A 800 32.60 -18.87 6.24
C VAL A 800 33.21 -17.46 6.33
N MET A 801 32.46 -16.49 5.83
CA MET A 801 32.73 -15.08 6.12
C MET A 801 31.43 -14.35 6.46
N ASP A 802 31.50 -13.50 7.48
CA ASP A 802 30.43 -12.56 7.81
C ASP A 802 30.74 -11.20 7.20
N ILE A 803 29.70 -10.53 6.76
CA ILE A 803 29.76 -9.23 6.13
C ILE A 803 28.80 -8.32 6.88
N GLU A 804 29.33 -7.29 7.49
CA GLU A 804 28.55 -6.26 8.17
C GLU A 804 28.65 -4.93 7.42
N GLN A 805 27.52 -4.27 7.22
CA GLN A 805 27.47 -2.92 6.67
C GLN A 805 26.80 -1.99 7.66
N GLN A 806 27.51 -0.93 8.06
CA GLN A 806 26.99 0.15 8.88
C GLN A 806 26.87 1.40 8.02
N ILE A 807 25.70 2.02 8.02
CA ILE A 807 25.39 3.20 7.22
C ILE A 807 24.93 4.27 8.19
N ALA A 808 25.77 5.26 8.49
CA ALA A 808 25.37 6.40 9.30
C ALA A 808 25.06 7.58 8.37
N TYR A 809 23.88 8.17 8.43
CA TYR A 809 23.44 9.16 7.44
C TYR A 809 22.70 10.33 8.10
N ARG A 810 22.77 11.49 7.44
CA ARG A 810 22.08 12.73 7.88
C ARG A 810 20.83 13.02 7.06
N TRP A 811 20.82 12.64 5.79
CA TRP A 811 19.72 12.98 4.89
C TRP A 811 19.62 11.99 3.71
N SER A 812 18.38 11.66 3.32
CA SER A 812 18.04 10.97 2.06
C SER A 812 16.64 11.36 1.62
N ASP A 813 16.38 11.42 0.30
CA ASP A 813 15.04 11.65 -0.21
C ASP A 813 14.14 10.41 -0.01
N ARG A 814 12.82 10.58 -0.19
CA ARG A 814 11.73 9.70 0.32
C ARG A 814 11.72 8.23 -0.16
N LYS A 815 12.79 7.72 -0.80
CA LYS A 815 12.91 6.31 -1.15
C LYS A 815 14.37 5.95 -1.39
N TRP A 816 15.07 5.54 -0.35
CA TRP A 816 16.38 4.96 -0.51
C TRP A 816 16.28 3.47 -0.86
N SER A 817 17.04 3.00 -1.85
CA SER A 817 17.16 1.56 -2.10
C SER A 817 18.61 1.17 -2.27
N ALA A 818 19.08 0.26 -1.43
CA ALA A 818 20.36 -0.41 -1.62
C ALA A 818 20.12 -1.69 -2.40
N THR A 819 20.76 -1.80 -3.55
CA THR A 819 20.70 -3.02 -4.36
C THR A 819 21.97 -3.81 -4.17
N TYR A 820 21.91 -4.97 -3.51
CA TYR A 820 23.02 -5.93 -3.50
C TYR A 820 22.81 -6.83 -4.70
N SER A 821 23.49 -6.53 -5.80
CA SER A 821 23.58 -7.48 -6.91
C SER A 821 24.82 -8.32 -6.73
N PHE A 822 24.79 -9.55 -7.22
CA PHE A 822 25.96 -10.38 -7.43
C PHE A 822 25.72 -11.26 -8.65
N TYR A 823 26.77 -11.50 -9.43
CA TYR A 823 26.72 -12.40 -10.56
C TYR A 823 27.21 -13.75 -10.10
N ALA A 824 26.29 -14.71 -10.01
CA ALA A 824 26.60 -16.04 -9.56
C ALA A 824 27.27 -16.84 -10.68
N THR A 825 28.40 -17.47 -10.38
CA THR A 825 28.92 -18.62 -11.11
C THR A 825 29.10 -19.75 -10.12
N VAL A 826 28.97 -21.00 -10.53
CA VAL A 826 29.46 -22.12 -9.73
C VAL A 826 30.23 -23.02 -10.68
N GLY A 827 31.39 -23.53 -10.24
CA GLY A 827 32.30 -24.27 -11.10
C GLY A 827 32.90 -23.44 -12.25
N GLN A 828 33.04 -24.04 -13.44
CA GLN A 828 33.57 -23.35 -14.63
C GLN A 828 32.57 -22.38 -15.29
N ALA A 829 31.27 -22.69 -15.25
CA ALA A 829 30.20 -21.86 -15.78
C ALA A 829 28.86 -22.28 -15.18
N LEU A 830 28.00 -21.28 -14.92
CA LEU A 830 26.64 -21.55 -14.49
C LEU A 830 25.83 -22.16 -15.64
N ASP A 831 25.30 -23.36 -15.45
CA ASP A 831 24.53 -24.11 -16.43
C ASP A 831 23.11 -24.43 -15.94
N SER A 832 22.42 -25.28 -16.69
CA SER A 832 21.03 -25.65 -16.37
C SER A 832 20.88 -26.72 -15.30
N GLN A 833 21.95 -27.44 -14.97
CA GLN A 833 22.00 -28.52 -13.99
C GLN A 833 22.33 -28.03 -12.58
N ASP A 834 22.90 -26.82 -12.45
CA ASP A 834 23.07 -26.17 -11.15
C ASP A 834 21.77 -26.11 -10.36
N MET A 835 21.90 -26.20 -9.04
CA MET A 835 20.79 -26.31 -8.11
C MET A 835 20.69 -25.07 -7.22
N LEU A 836 19.55 -24.39 -7.27
CA LEU A 836 19.16 -23.30 -6.38
C LEU A 836 18.38 -23.87 -5.19
N PHE A 837 18.82 -23.56 -3.98
CA PHE A 837 18.11 -23.87 -2.75
C PHE A 837 17.56 -22.59 -2.12
N VAL A 838 16.29 -22.59 -1.74
CA VAL A 838 15.61 -21.43 -1.10
C VAL A 838 14.54 -21.90 -0.10
N PRO A 839 14.25 -21.13 0.95
CA PRO A 839 13.12 -21.38 1.84
C PRO A 839 11.83 -20.82 1.22
N LEU A 840 10.88 -21.69 0.86
CA LEU A 840 9.54 -21.31 0.38
C LEU A 840 8.49 -21.87 1.33
N GLY A 841 7.54 -21.03 1.76
CA GLY A 841 6.55 -21.42 2.79
C GLY A 841 7.20 -21.88 4.10
N GLY A 842 8.40 -21.40 4.43
CA GLY A 842 9.18 -21.82 5.60
C GLY A 842 9.87 -23.19 5.45
N GLN A 843 9.76 -23.87 4.30
CA GLN A 843 10.38 -25.16 4.04
C GLN A 843 11.55 -25.03 3.05
N PRO A 844 12.69 -25.74 3.25
CA PRO A 844 13.76 -25.81 2.27
C PRO A 844 13.25 -26.45 0.98
N GLN A 845 13.52 -25.79 -0.15
CA GLN A 845 13.17 -26.28 -1.48
C GLN A 845 14.40 -26.24 -2.38
N ARG A 846 14.47 -27.18 -3.34
CA ARG A 846 15.53 -27.26 -4.34
C ARG A 846 14.98 -27.14 -5.75
N PHE A 847 15.67 -26.39 -6.60
CA PHE A 847 15.28 -26.13 -7.98
C PHE A 847 16.48 -26.24 -8.90
N SER A 848 16.28 -26.84 -10.08
CA SER A 848 17.26 -26.71 -11.15
C SER A 848 17.24 -25.27 -11.70
N MET A 849 18.41 -24.72 -12.03
CA MET A 849 18.52 -23.42 -12.68
C MET A 849 17.75 -23.34 -14.01
N ARG A 850 17.46 -24.48 -14.65
CA ARG A 850 16.54 -24.59 -15.80
C ARG A 850 15.13 -24.07 -15.51
N ASP A 851 14.65 -24.27 -14.29
CA ASP A 851 13.26 -24.02 -13.91
C ASP A 851 13.04 -22.64 -13.27
N VAL A 852 14.12 -21.92 -12.94
CA VAL A 852 14.11 -20.65 -12.19
C VAL A 852 13.27 -19.54 -12.84
N VAL A 853 13.08 -19.54 -14.17
CA VAL A 853 12.22 -18.55 -14.86
C VAL A 853 10.77 -18.58 -14.36
N ARG A 854 10.27 -19.73 -13.88
CA ARG A 854 8.94 -19.84 -13.29
C ARG A 854 8.89 -19.37 -11.84
N TYR A 855 10.00 -19.47 -11.11
CA TYR A 855 10.08 -19.22 -9.66
C TYR A 855 10.51 -17.81 -9.29
N ASP A 856 11.14 -17.06 -10.20
CA ASP A 856 11.42 -15.63 -10.02
C ASP A 856 10.14 -14.89 -9.58
N ARG A 857 8.94 -15.32 -10.00
CA ARG A 857 7.67 -14.76 -9.50
C ARG A 857 7.29 -15.17 -8.07
N ALA A 858 7.39 -16.45 -7.71
CA ALA A 858 6.98 -16.95 -6.40
C ALA A 858 7.87 -16.42 -5.26
N TYR A 859 9.19 -16.30 -5.49
CA TYR A 859 10.10 -15.77 -4.45
C TYR A 859 9.92 -14.25 -4.26
N LEU A 860 9.53 -13.51 -5.32
CA LEU A 860 9.13 -12.11 -5.25
C LEU A 860 7.81 -11.89 -4.48
N GLU A 861 6.95 -12.90 -4.41
CA GLU A 861 5.67 -12.87 -3.69
C GLU A 861 5.86 -13.12 -2.18
N HIS A 862 6.76 -14.02 -1.78
CA HIS A 862 7.00 -14.38 -0.36
C HIS A 862 7.86 -13.40 0.46
N ARG A 863 8.55 -12.45 -0.18
CA ARG A 863 9.26 -11.27 0.41
C ARG A 863 9.80 -11.44 1.85
N PRO A 864 10.66 -12.43 2.14
CA PRO A 864 11.11 -12.67 3.50
C PRO A 864 12.06 -11.56 3.99
N GLU A 865 11.81 -11.01 5.18
CA GLU A 865 12.68 -9.99 5.83
C GLU A 865 14.04 -10.57 6.28
N ALA A 866 14.13 -11.89 6.38
CA ALA A 866 15.31 -12.66 6.72
C ALA A 866 15.24 -14.01 5.99
N GLY A 867 16.37 -14.57 5.60
CA GLY A 867 16.37 -15.86 4.96
C GLY A 867 17.73 -16.27 4.42
N TRP A 868 17.69 -17.25 3.53
CA TRP A 868 18.87 -17.78 2.89
C TRP A 868 18.57 -18.15 1.44
N MET A 869 19.62 -18.21 0.65
CA MET A 869 19.62 -18.83 -0.67
C MET A 869 20.95 -19.55 -0.84
N ALA A 870 20.97 -20.66 -1.55
CA ALA A 870 22.20 -21.35 -1.89
C ALA A 870 22.20 -21.81 -3.34
N LEU A 871 23.39 -21.91 -3.90
CA LEU A 871 23.61 -22.37 -5.25
C LEU A 871 24.72 -23.41 -5.22
N LEU A 872 24.43 -24.59 -5.75
CA LEU A 872 25.32 -25.75 -5.75
C LEU A 872 25.43 -26.31 -7.17
N ASP A 873 26.65 -26.52 -7.63
CA ASP A 873 26.93 -27.32 -8.81
C ASP A 873 26.97 -28.78 -8.37
N PRO A 874 26.01 -29.64 -8.79
CA PRO A 874 25.94 -31.02 -8.36
C PRO A 874 27.06 -31.90 -8.94
N GLU A 875 27.67 -31.52 -10.07
CA GLU A 875 28.76 -32.27 -10.70
C GLU A 875 30.09 -31.97 -10.01
N GLU A 876 30.38 -30.68 -9.86
CA GLU A 876 31.59 -30.25 -9.17
C GLU A 876 31.48 -30.39 -7.64
N LYS A 877 30.25 -30.51 -7.12
CA LYS A 877 29.88 -30.53 -5.71
C LYS A 877 30.39 -29.33 -4.91
N HIS A 878 30.57 -28.20 -5.56
CA HIS A 878 30.96 -26.94 -4.92
C HIS A 878 29.83 -25.95 -5.07
N GLY A 879 29.69 -25.04 -4.12
CA GLY A 879 28.64 -24.03 -4.13
C GLY A 879 28.84 -22.99 -3.06
N TYR A 880 27.82 -22.16 -2.86
CA TYR A 880 27.77 -21.24 -1.75
C TYR A 880 26.35 -21.02 -1.25
N ALA A 881 26.24 -20.61 0.01
CA ALA A 881 25.03 -20.08 0.59
C ALA A 881 25.22 -18.62 1.01
N LEU A 882 24.20 -17.81 0.77
CA LEU A 882 24.09 -16.45 1.26
C LEU A 882 22.94 -16.37 2.27
N PHE A 883 23.27 -16.03 3.50
CA PHE A 883 22.32 -15.80 4.57
C PHE A 883 22.19 -14.30 4.81
N TYR A 884 20.97 -13.84 5.09
CA TYR A 884 20.68 -12.46 5.45
C TYR A 884 19.75 -12.42 6.68
N ALA A 885 20.13 -11.61 7.66
CA ALA A 885 19.44 -11.53 8.94
C ALA A 885 18.25 -10.57 8.89
N LYS A 886 17.24 -10.80 9.76
CA LYS A 886 16.17 -9.84 10.02
C LYS A 886 16.82 -8.57 10.56
N MET A 887 16.43 -7.40 10.06
CA MET A 887 16.92 -6.16 10.67
C MET A 887 16.35 -6.00 12.07
N PRO A 888 17.12 -5.44 13.03
CA PRO A 888 16.57 -5.05 14.33
C PRO A 888 15.32 -4.19 14.11
N GLU A 889 14.25 -4.51 14.82
CA GLU A 889 13.07 -3.66 14.91
C GLU A 889 13.52 -2.29 15.43
N ILE A 890 13.23 -1.23 14.68
CA ILE A 890 13.47 0.13 15.16
C ILE A 890 12.58 0.29 16.39
N ARG A 891 13.18 0.64 17.55
CA ARG A 891 12.39 1.20 18.65
C ARG A 891 11.91 2.57 18.19
N GLU A 892 10.67 2.64 17.74
CA GLU A 892 9.99 3.86 17.33
C GLU A 892 9.94 4.83 18.51
N ASN A 893 10.90 5.77 18.58
CA ASN A 893 10.72 7.01 19.31
C ASN A 893 10.12 8.01 18.31
N LEU A 894 8.80 8.20 18.38
CA LEU A 894 8.04 9.40 18.05
C LEU A 894 8.57 10.28 16.88
N ALA A 895 7.92 10.23 15.70
CA ALA A 895 7.21 11.40 15.16
C ALA A 895 6.57 11.20 13.75
N TRP A 896 5.24 11.26 13.71
CA TRP A 896 4.40 12.04 12.78
C TRP A 896 4.39 11.81 11.25
N VAL A 897 4.98 10.76 10.66
CA VAL A 897 4.78 10.43 9.22
C VAL A 897 4.69 8.92 8.99
N ASP A 898 3.47 8.38 8.93
CA ASP A 898 3.22 6.96 8.68
C ASP A 898 3.24 6.63 7.18
N TYR A 899 4.42 6.75 6.55
CA TYR A 899 4.79 5.82 5.49
C TYR A 899 5.27 4.58 6.25
N SER A 900 4.59 3.42 6.20
CA SER A 900 5.23 2.21 6.74
C SER A 900 6.60 2.05 6.07
N PRO A 901 7.73 2.05 6.80
CA PRO A 901 9.02 1.73 6.23
C PRO A 901 8.96 0.27 5.78
N ARG A 902 8.49 0.05 4.54
CA ARG A 902 8.55 -1.26 3.90
C ARG A 902 10.03 -1.56 3.64
N ARG A 903 10.70 -2.16 4.61
CA ARG A 903 12.05 -2.72 4.51
C ARG A 903 11.94 -4.00 3.67
N GLU A 904 11.69 -3.84 2.38
CA GLU A 904 11.56 -4.95 1.43
C GLU A 904 12.96 -5.45 1.09
N LEU A 905 13.28 -6.70 1.44
CA LEU A 905 14.45 -7.42 0.96
C LEU A 905 13.96 -8.42 -0.10
N THR A 906 14.13 -8.06 -1.37
CA THR A 906 13.58 -8.82 -2.49
C THR A 906 14.70 -9.57 -3.17
N PRO A 907 14.85 -10.88 -2.89
CA PRO A 907 15.71 -11.73 -3.66
C PRO A 907 15.10 -12.02 -5.05
N SER A 908 15.90 -11.87 -6.11
CA SER A 908 15.49 -12.16 -7.50
C SER A 908 16.63 -12.79 -8.27
N VAL A 909 16.33 -13.70 -9.19
CA VAL A 909 17.32 -14.41 -10.01
C VAL A 909 16.99 -14.17 -11.49
N PHE A 910 17.71 -13.23 -12.11
CA PHE A 910 17.50 -12.88 -13.51
C PHE A 910 18.46 -13.63 -14.43
N ARG A 911 17.94 -14.32 -15.44
CA ARG A 911 18.76 -14.84 -16.53
C ARG A 911 19.20 -13.71 -17.46
N TRP A 912 20.51 -13.48 -17.58
CA TRP A 912 21.12 -12.53 -18.51
C TRP A 912 21.93 -13.29 -19.58
N ALA A 913 22.35 -12.59 -20.64
CA ALA A 913 23.13 -13.18 -21.74
C ALA A 913 24.47 -13.82 -21.30
N TYR A 914 24.97 -13.46 -20.11
CA TYR A 914 26.30 -13.86 -19.62
C TYR A 914 26.27 -14.61 -18.27
N GLY A 915 25.10 -15.05 -17.80
CA GLY A 915 24.93 -15.76 -16.53
C GLY A 915 23.63 -15.39 -15.82
N TYR A 916 23.50 -15.80 -14.55
CA TYR A 916 22.36 -15.41 -13.72
C TYR A 916 22.77 -14.33 -12.73
N ARG A 917 22.06 -13.19 -12.77
CA ARG A 917 22.22 -12.11 -11.81
C ARG A 917 21.30 -12.40 -10.64
N MET A 918 21.89 -12.63 -9.48
CA MET A 918 21.16 -12.69 -8.22
C MET A 918 21.18 -11.30 -7.60
N GLN A 919 20.03 -10.88 -7.09
CA GLN A 919 19.89 -9.54 -6.51
C GLN A 919 19.09 -9.63 -5.22
N LEU A 920 19.64 -9.07 -4.14
CA LEU A 920 18.90 -8.68 -2.95
C LEU A 920 18.64 -7.18 -3.05
N ARG A 921 17.40 -6.79 -3.33
CA ARG A 921 17.03 -5.37 -3.32
C ARG A 921 16.51 -5.01 -1.94
N TYR A 922 17.17 -4.07 -1.27
CA TYR A 922 16.66 -3.42 -0.08
C TYR A 922 16.00 -2.10 -0.48
N VAL A 923 14.78 -1.85 0.00
CA VAL A 923 14.13 -0.54 -0.11
C VAL A 923 13.83 -0.05 1.30
N ASN A 924 14.24 1.17 1.67
CA ASN A 924 13.73 1.87 2.83
C ASN A 924 12.95 3.10 2.36
N ARG A 925 11.66 3.14 2.73
CA ARG A 925 10.74 4.21 2.33
C ARG A 925 10.67 5.34 3.36
N VAL A 926 11.25 5.17 4.56
CA VAL A 926 11.32 6.22 5.60
C VAL A 926 12.69 6.18 6.27
N MET A 927 13.55 7.13 5.91
CA MET A 927 14.86 7.34 6.54
C MET A 927 14.85 8.53 7.51
N GLN A 928 13.70 8.91 8.08
CA GLN A 928 13.62 10.09 8.94
C GLN A 928 13.86 9.80 10.44
N LEU A 929 13.98 8.54 10.85
CA LEU A 929 14.06 8.16 12.26
C LEU A 929 15.38 7.50 12.70
N ASP A 930 16.10 6.83 11.79
CA ASP A 930 17.42 6.26 12.10
C ASP A 930 18.53 7.23 11.67
N ASP A 931 19.54 7.45 12.50
CA ASP A 931 20.82 8.04 12.08
C ASP A 931 21.83 6.97 11.64
N GLN A 932 21.54 5.69 11.92
CA GLN A 932 22.38 4.54 11.59
C GLN A 932 21.58 3.28 11.20
N ILE A 933 22.01 2.59 10.13
CA ILE A 933 21.47 1.29 9.69
C ILE A 933 22.60 0.26 9.69
N THR A 934 22.38 -0.88 10.35
CA THR A 934 23.30 -2.03 10.33
C THR A 934 22.72 -3.21 9.57
N ARG A 935 23.53 -3.87 8.74
CA ARG A 935 23.15 -5.02 7.91
C ARG A 935 24.15 -6.13 8.09
N ARG A 936 23.66 -7.36 8.17
CA ARG A 936 24.50 -8.55 8.33
C ARG A 936 24.15 -9.57 7.26
N PHE A 937 25.18 -10.04 6.58
CA PHE A 937 25.13 -11.14 5.64
C PHE A 937 26.17 -12.18 6.07
N ARG A 938 25.88 -13.45 5.82
CA ARG A 938 26.86 -14.53 5.95
C ARG A 938 26.99 -15.24 4.62
N PHE A 939 28.24 -15.45 4.21
CA PHE A 939 28.57 -16.27 3.06
C PHE A 939 29.20 -17.57 3.55
N VAL A 940 28.70 -18.70 3.08
CA VAL A 940 29.19 -20.04 3.41
C VAL A 940 29.58 -20.74 2.11
N GLY A 941 30.80 -21.24 2.00
CA GLY A 941 31.20 -22.15 0.94
C GLY A 941 30.64 -23.55 1.19
N LEU A 942 30.08 -24.16 0.14
CA LEU A 942 29.46 -25.48 0.19
C LEU A 942 30.34 -26.50 -0.55
N THR A 943 30.53 -27.67 0.08
CA THR A 943 31.12 -28.88 -0.50
C THR A 943 30.21 -30.07 -0.18
N GLU A 944 29.23 -30.33 -1.05
CA GLU A 944 28.25 -31.43 -0.97
C GLU A 944 27.00 -31.24 -0.08
N GLU A 945 26.79 -30.10 0.59
CA GLU A 945 25.60 -29.89 1.42
C GLU A 945 24.29 -29.85 0.61
N ASP A 946 23.24 -30.47 1.16
CA ASP A 946 21.86 -30.39 0.63
C ASP A 946 21.08 -29.20 1.22
N GLU A 947 19.86 -28.97 0.72
CA GLU A 947 19.01 -27.86 1.15
C GLU A 947 18.68 -27.88 2.65
N HIS A 948 18.63 -29.06 3.28
CA HIS A 948 18.34 -29.21 4.70
C HIS A 948 19.56 -28.87 5.57
N ALA A 949 20.76 -29.29 5.14
CA ALA A 949 22.01 -28.91 5.77
C ALA A 949 22.23 -27.39 5.69
N VAL A 950 21.91 -26.75 4.55
CA VAL A 950 21.98 -25.28 4.43
C VAL A 950 20.96 -24.60 5.35
N ALA A 951 19.72 -25.09 5.38
CA ALA A 951 18.68 -24.55 6.28
C ALA A 951 19.08 -24.69 7.76
N ALA A 952 19.72 -25.81 8.13
CA ALA A 952 20.26 -26.04 9.45
C ALA A 952 21.35 -25.02 9.79
N GLN A 953 22.30 -24.77 8.88
CA GLN A 953 23.34 -23.77 9.07
C GLN A 953 22.76 -22.35 9.23
N TYR A 954 21.74 -21.99 8.45
CA TYR A 954 21.04 -20.70 8.59
C TYR A 954 20.37 -20.54 9.97
N SER A 955 19.67 -21.58 10.41
CA SER A 955 18.95 -21.57 11.70
C SER A 955 19.89 -21.35 12.88
N HIS A 956 21.15 -21.79 12.78
CA HIS A 956 22.15 -21.56 13.82
C HIS A 956 22.84 -20.19 13.74
N TRP A 957 22.79 -19.52 12.59
CA TRP A 957 23.36 -18.17 12.45
C TRP A 957 22.39 -17.07 12.91
N GLY A 958 21.10 -17.22 12.64
CA GLY A 958 20.09 -16.17 12.81
C GLY A 958 19.37 -16.15 14.16
N GLU A 959 19.60 -17.12 15.04
CA GLU A 959 18.87 -17.27 16.29
C GLU A 959 19.66 -16.73 17.50
N GLU A 960 18.97 -16.13 18.45
CA GLU A 960 19.55 -15.75 19.75
C GLU A 960 20.13 -16.99 20.45
N LEU A 961 21.24 -16.81 21.19
CA LEU A 961 21.89 -17.92 21.91
C LEU A 961 20.91 -18.69 22.82
N THR A 962 19.93 -17.98 23.40
CA THR A 962 18.89 -18.55 24.27
C THR A 962 17.95 -19.52 23.56
N ARG A 963 17.83 -19.43 22.24
CA ARG A 963 17.05 -20.36 21.40
C ARG A 963 17.90 -21.53 20.90
N LEU A 964 19.20 -21.30 20.72
CA LEU A 964 20.16 -22.32 20.28
C LEU A 964 20.69 -23.21 21.42
N ALA A 965 20.58 -22.75 22.66
CA ALA A 965 21.15 -23.44 23.80
C ALA A 965 20.36 -23.24 25.09
N ARG A 966 20.42 -24.25 25.96
CA ARG A 966 20.08 -24.06 27.37
C ARG A 966 21.27 -23.48 28.11
N VAL A 967 21.07 -22.31 28.72
CA VAL A 967 22.11 -21.58 29.43
C VAL A 967 21.92 -21.70 30.95
N GLU A 968 22.99 -21.99 31.68
CA GLU A 968 22.98 -22.11 33.14
C GLU A 968 24.16 -21.35 33.75
N VAL A 969 23.88 -20.38 34.64
CA VAL A 969 24.91 -19.67 35.41
C VAL A 969 25.13 -20.35 36.75
N GLN A 970 26.38 -20.67 37.05
CA GLN A 970 26.81 -21.33 38.28
C GLN A 970 27.85 -20.48 39.01
N SER A 971 27.84 -20.53 40.34
CA SER A 971 28.81 -19.83 41.20
C SER A 971 29.42 -20.77 42.23
N ARG A 972 30.71 -20.60 42.50
CA ARG A 972 31.42 -21.30 43.57
C ARG A 972 31.13 -20.57 44.88
N LYS A 973 30.47 -21.22 45.84
CA LYS A 973 30.34 -20.65 47.22
C LYS A 973 31.72 -20.68 47.87
N ARG A 974 32.13 -19.56 48.47
CA ARG A 974 33.29 -19.50 49.37
C ARG A 974 33.16 -20.50 50.51
#